data_AF-A0A2A9PEN7-F1
#
_entry.id   AF-A0A2A9PEN7-F1
#
_cell.length_a   1.000
_cell.length_b   1.000
_cell.length_c   1.000
_cell.angle_alpha   90.00
_cell.angle_beta   90.00
_cell.angle_gamma   90.00
#
_symmetry.space_group_name_H-M   'P 1'
#
loop_
_entity.id
_entity.type
_entity.pdbx_description
1 polymer ?
#
loop_
_entity_poly.entity_id
_entity_poly.type
_entity_poly.pdbx_seq_one_letter_code
_entity_poly.pdbx_strand_id
1 'polypeptide(L)'
;MSRGVKRKRKHRDAPTKPCEAQSPRLTPVQRDLLQQQYPTVQTLRAYLISKLPSSSRLRRKKITLLGVRNGCREIETDLARVLDSTLICSPTCPSVPDDGVFQQFLSFSQKADDSNMSLSDGLPAFIEAQSEIVDFVIWLLFRRHKGAVEWPNHMLCDGFRKTNKEGGPRGTTIPGVFSLYPNPQAAALRCYPWPHLLGLLGQSGQKVMVDLLVHCSIFLAVESGHGNYLQLSGAPLPTVLLSNSVHGSPHAARKPSDITLVRSRVFYSRPALTAIGRVRFGFSPFHVLKKCPHVSHPTRRGDGSSPDETDECNELNTRKVMMFLFPRQFGLCNVFTPEMKPAGKDPGFSDYAAREAEMASLLRRDDATNRIRLPKLPRRLRGAASHLVQRLQLLHTRCSYTETLQHYCPTHLDRQLKSKMGRENRTRRTRGRRTKQHQTLALPNQRSLVDVATPACYVSAFCQAVVSKIIPNQFWGDGDTMCHNKATFLHKVDHFIKLRRFESMSLHEISQGIKVADVAWLRPPGDDGGRLSQSDMRKREEIFHEFLYFAFDSLVIPLIRGCFYVTESNTHFNEVFYFRHDVWRLLAAPAIAEFRGKMFEEVEAAKAQEILDSRRLGCGQIRLLPKGGTFRLIMNLKRRKLGKASSKAPGLSINSVLKPIHCVLNLEKDANPSRLGSSLMSVGDAYNRLKRFKQMLGPGNRRFYLAKVDVHAAFDTIPQAAIAKLMAGVLKQRQYVVKKHAEVQPGKRSTSGSSKTGSSKPIRRWHATALAADDDRSFLERLKGPMGGSRPHTVFVENVVHRTYKAESLKSLIAEHVEQNLVRIGKKVFRQSRGIPQGSILSSFLCNYFYADLERRHLGFLDAPDCLLMRLIDDFLLITLDESKAVEFVTTMHRGLPDYGVEVNQDKTLVSFEMHVDDKQVPRVSEGGGFPYCGLLIDGRSLDITKDTKRSDGMAVSKSLTVDFGRSPGHNFQRRMLYAFARRSHPMLYDTSHNSKSAVLQSLNEAFRDVCQRMWAYVRCLPRPQRPSTRLVIETISRMVDVAFRTLSGRLRRLRHPQYAFDIRRNQVLAAARSAFLDVLRQKQTGYSQVISWLQTQVSEDAATPPASISETRK
;
A
#
# COMPACT_ATOMS: atom_id res chain seq x y z
N MET A 1 -6.11 83.96 43.87
CA MET A 1 -5.37 83.95 45.15
C MET A 1 -5.67 82.64 45.90
N SER A 2 -4.64 82.06 46.51
CA SER A 2 -4.68 81.12 47.66
C SER A 2 -5.11 79.64 47.48
N ARG A 3 -4.09 78.75 47.37
CA ARG A 3 -3.85 77.43 48.03
C ARG A 3 -5.07 76.54 48.34
N GLY A 4 -5.23 75.27 47.94
CA GLY A 4 -4.28 74.16 47.75
C GLY A 4 -4.39 73.13 48.91
N VAL A 5 -5.07 71.98 48.75
CA VAL A 5 -4.92 70.80 49.64
C VAL A 5 -5.22 69.47 48.91
N LYS A 6 -4.33 68.48 49.15
CA LYS A 6 -4.30 67.09 48.68
C LYS A 6 -5.55 66.27 49.08
N ARG A 7 -6.00 65.37 48.20
CA ARG A 7 -6.74 64.13 48.59
C ARG A 7 -6.15 62.89 47.89
N LYS A 8 -5.55 62.01 48.69
CA LYS A 8 -5.26 60.60 48.35
C LYS A 8 -6.57 59.89 48.00
N ARG A 9 -6.62 59.12 46.91
CA ARG A 9 -7.66 58.11 46.67
C ARG A 9 -7.02 56.77 46.34
N LYS A 10 -7.57 55.73 46.99
CA LYS A 10 -7.08 54.37 47.15
C LYS A 10 -6.98 53.60 45.83
N HIS A 11 -5.94 52.77 45.75
CA HIS A 11 -5.81 51.65 44.82
C HIS A 11 -7.09 50.80 44.84
N ARG A 12 -7.72 50.59 43.68
CA ARG A 12 -8.70 49.54 43.46
C ARG A 12 -8.13 48.64 42.37
N ASP A 13 -7.66 47.47 42.80
CA ASP A 13 -7.22 46.40 41.94
C ASP A 13 -8.41 45.90 41.11
N ALA A 14 -8.34 46.12 39.80
CA ALA A 14 -9.16 45.42 38.83
C ALA A 14 -8.37 44.19 38.36
N PRO A 15 -8.93 42.97 38.42
CA PRO A 15 -8.23 41.78 37.97
C PRO A 15 -8.15 41.82 36.45
N THR A 16 -6.98 42.15 35.93
CA THR A 16 -6.60 41.92 34.53
C THR A 16 -6.55 40.40 34.33
N LYS A 17 -7.68 39.82 33.91
CA LYS A 17 -7.69 38.48 33.33
C LYS A 17 -6.67 38.49 32.17
N PRO A 18 -5.62 37.66 32.19
CA PRO A 18 -4.73 37.52 31.05
C PRO A 18 -5.61 37.05 29.89
N CYS A 19 -5.63 37.82 28.81
CA CYS A 19 -6.12 37.32 27.54
C CYS A 19 -5.22 36.14 27.18
N GLU A 20 -5.67 34.91 27.47
CA GLU A 20 -4.99 33.69 27.05
C GLU A 20 -4.86 33.75 25.53
N ALA A 21 -3.68 34.15 25.06
CA ALA A 21 -3.30 33.99 23.68
C ALA A 21 -3.49 32.51 23.34
N GLN A 22 -4.46 32.22 22.47
CA GLN A 22 -4.72 30.87 21.99
C GLN A 22 -3.40 30.29 21.51
N SER A 23 -2.89 29.28 22.22
CA SER A 23 -1.70 28.55 21.81
C SER A 23 -1.85 28.15 20.33
N PRO A 24 -0.89 28.48 19.45
CA PRO A 24 -1.04 28.21 18.02
C PRO A 24 -1.19 26.71 17.85
N ARG A 25 -2.37 26.27 17.38
CA ARG A 25 -2.66 24.86 17.14
C ARG A 25 -1.67 24.31 16.11
N LEU A 26 -0.66 23.58 16.58
CA LEU A 26 0.37 22.97 15.73
C LEU A 26 -0.27 22.12 14.63
N THR A 27 0.27 22.23 13.41
CA THR A 27 -0.21 21.42 12.30
C THR A 27 0.11 19.93 12.53
N PRO A 28 -0.67 19.00 11.96
CA PRO A 28 -0.35 17.57 12.03
C PRO A 28 1.06 17.24 11.53
N VAL A 29 1.56 17.96 10.53
CA VAL A 29 2.95 17.79 10.05
C VAL A 29 3.96 18.18 11.12
N GLN A 30 3.79 19.34 11.76
CA GLN A 30 4.68 19.75 12.85
C GLN A 30 4.68 18.74 14.00
N ARG A 31 3.49 18.40 14.52
CA ARG A 31 3.32 17.59 15.72
C ARG A 31 3.64 16.11 15.51
N ASP A 32 3.23 15.56 14.37
CA ASP A 32 3.19 14.10 14.15
C ASP A 32 4.28 13.62 13.17
N LEU A 33 5.01 14.53 12.50
CA LEU A 33 6.10 14.20 11.59
C LEU A 33 7.42 14.86 12.04
N LEU A 34 7.47 16.19 12.07
CA LEU A 34 8.73 16.93 12.26
C LEU A 34 9.25 16.83 13.70
N GLN A 35 8.41 17.04 14.72
CA GLN A 35 8.81 16.93 16.14
C GLN A 35 9.21 15.51 16.56
N GLN A 36 8.88 14.48 15.77
CA GLN A 36 9.36 13.11 16.02
C GLN A 36 10.77 12.86 15.46
N GLN A 37 11.22 13.71 14.52
CA GLN A 37 12.48 13.55 13.80
C GLN A 37 13.53 14.57 14.21
N TYR A 38 13.10 15.75 14.65
CA TYR A 38 13.95 16.85 15.03
C TYR A 38 13.62 17.30 16.46
N PRO A 39 14.64 17.44 17.35
CA PRO A 39 14.45 17.96 18.70
C PRO A 39 13.80 19.35 18.74
N THR A 40 14.17 20.22 17.80
CA THR A 40 13.70 21.60 17.73
C THR A 40 12.99 21.86 16.41
N VAL A 41 11.74 22.35 16.48
CA VAL A 41 10.93 22.78 15.34
C VAL A 41 10.36 24.16 15.65
N GLN A 42 10.78 25.18 14.92
CA GLN A 42 10.36 26.56 15.13
C GLN A 42 10.13 27.30 13.80
N THR A 43 9.45 28.45 13.83
CA THR A 43 9.29 29.28 12.63
C THR A 43 10.61 29.95 12.26
N LEU A 44 10.77 30.33 10.99
CA LEU A 44 11.95 31.07 10.54
C LEU A 44 12.10 32.38 11.33
N ARG A 45 11.01 33.09 11.63
CA ARG A 45 11.04 34.28 12.51
C ARG A 45 11.65 33.97 13.88
N ALA A 46 11.17 32.92 14.55
CA ALA A 46 11.66 32.53 15.88
C ALA A 46 13.13 32.10 15.83
N TYR A 47 13.54 31.36 14.79
CA TYR A 47 14.93 30.95 14.58
C TYR A 47 15.86 32.17 14.46
N LEU A 48 15.54 33.11 13.56
CA LEU A 48 16.37 34.30 13.34
C LEU A 48 16.47 35.15 14.60
N ILE A 49 15.36 35.34 15.33
CA ILE A 49 15.38 36.06 16.61
C ILE A 49 16.27 35.33 17.62
N SER A 50 16.25 34.00 17.69
CA SER A 50 17.10 33.26 18.64
C SER A 50 18.60 33.38 18.36
N LYS A 51 18.99 33.53 17.09
CA LYS A 51 20.41 33.53 16.65
C LYS A 51 21.04 34.92 16.59
N LEU A 52 20.26 36.00 16.55
CA LEU A 52 20.80 37.37 16.60
C LEU A 52 21.35 37.68 18.01
N PRO A 53 22.43 38.47 18.17
CA PRO A 53 22.91 38.88 19.49
C PRO A 53 21.85 39.67 20.29
N SER A 54 21.90 39.59 21.63
CA SER A 54 21.02 40.38 22.51
C SER A 54 21.25 41.90 22.38
N SER A 55 22.45 42.30 21.95
CA SER A 55 22.83 43.69 21.63
C SER A 55 22.11 44.25 20.40
N SER A 56 21.58 43.41 19.50
CA SER A 56 20.90 43.83 18.27
C SER A 56 19.40 44.13 18.48
N ARG A 57 19.08 44.97 19.49
CA ARG A 57 17.70 45.24 19.95
C ARG A 57 16.79 45.80 18.86
N LEU A 58 17.26 46.78 18.08
CA LEU A 58 16.48 47.41 17.00
C LEU A 58 16.14 46.41 15.87
N ARG A 59 17.08 45.56 15.48
CA ARG A 59 16.91 44.54 14.43
C ARG A 59 15.95 43.43 14.87
N ARG A 60 16.10 42.93 16.11
CA ARG A 60 15.14 42.01 16.73
C ARG A 60 13.74 42.62 16.74
N LYS A 61 13.58 43.88 17.15
CA LYS A 61 12.29 44.60 17.13
C LYS A 61 11.73 44.76 15.70
N LYS A 62 12.56 45.06 14.71
CA LYS A 62 12.18 45.17 13.29
C LYS A 62 11.67 43.84 12.74
N ILE A 63 12.39 42.74 12.98
CA ILE A 63 11.99 41.39 12.55
C ILE A 63 10.76 40.91 13.32
N THR A 64 10.58 41.27 14.59
CA THR A 64 9.36 40.92 15.33
C THR A 64 8.13 41.66 14.81
N LEU A 65 8.26 42.94 14.43
CA LEU A 65 7.15 43.79 14.00
C LEU A 65 6.88 43.77 12.48
N LEU A 66 7.69 43.05 11.70
CA LEU A 66 7.53 42.96 10.24
C LEU A 66 6.17 42.34 9.88
N GLY A 67 5.32 43.07 9.16
CA GLY A 67 3.95 42.66 8.77
C GLY A 67 2.83 42.99 9.77
N VAL A 68 3.13 43.65 10.90
CA VAL A 68 2.15 44.01 11.95
C VAL A 68 1.74 45.49 11.89
N ARG A 69 2.47 46.32 11.14
CA ARG A 69 2.22 47.77 11.02
C ARG A 69 1.17 48.07 9.94
N ASN A 70 0.22 48.96 10.22
CA ASN A 70 -0.68 49.51 9.21
C ASN A 70 0.15 50.29 8.17
N GLY A 71 0.00 49.98 6.88
CA GLY A 71 0.74 50.62 5.77
C GLY A 71 2.03 49.93 5.31
N CYS A 72 2.26 48.65 5.65
CA CYS A 72 3.40 47.88 5.13
C CYS A 72 3.37 47.75 3.59
N ARG A 73 4.54 47.85 2.96
CA ARG A 73 4.70 47.58 1.51
C ARG A 73 4.38 46.11 1.22
N GLU A 74 3.92 45.79 0.02
CA GLU A 74 3.57 44.41 -0.38
C GLU A 74 4.71 43.42 -0.13
N ILE A 75 5.95 43.81 -0.46
CA ILE A 75 7.18 43.02 -0.24
C ILE A 75 7.40 42.69 1.24
N GLU A 76 7.13 43.62 2.16
CA GLU A 76 7.29 43.40 3.60
C GLU A 76 6.22 42.44 4.14
N THR A 77 5.02 42.49 3.58
CA THR A 77 3.91 41.60 3.92
C THR A 77 4.20 40.18 3.44
N ASP A 78 4.75 40.03 2.24
CA ASP A 78 5.17 38.74 1.70
C ASP A 78 6.35 38.14 2.48
N LEU A 79 7.35 38.95 2.86
CA LEU A 79 8.45 38.53 3.71
C LEU A 79 7.97 38.10 5.10
N ALA A 80 7.02 38.84 5.70
CA ALA A 80 6.40 38.45 6.97
C ALA A 80 5.70 37.10 6.86
N ARG A 81 4.96 36.86 5.76
CA ARG A 81 4.29 35.58 5.49
C ARG A 81 5.30 34.43 5.40
N VAL A 82 6.43 34.63 4.70
CA VAL A 82 7.50 33.61 4.61
C VAL A 82 8.11 33.33 5.98
N LEU A 83 8.40 34.37 6.76
CA LEU A 83 8.99 34.26 8.11
C LEU A 83 8.11 33.45 9.08
N ASP A 84 6.79 33.60 9.00
CA ASP A 84 5.84 32.95 9.90
C ASP A 84 5.41 31.57 9.43
N SER A 85 5.38 31.33 8.12
CA SER A 85 4.92 30.07 7.54
C SER A 85 6.04 29.04 7.33
N THR A 86 7.29 29.48 7.21
CA THR A 86 8.46 28.60 7.01
C THR A 86 8.90 27.98 8.33
N LEU A 87 9.14 26.67 8.31
CA LEU A 87 9.60 25.91 9.48
C LEU A 87 11.06 25.53 9.35
N ILE A 88 11.80 25.75 10.43
CA ILE A 88 13.20 25.39 10.59
C ILE A 88 13.30 24.26 11.61
N CYS A 89 13.94 23.17 11.19
CA CYS A 89 14.14 21.98 12.02
C CYS A 89 15.64 21.72 12.21
N SER A 90 16.07 21.56 13.47
CA SER A 90 17.49 21.40 13.83
C SER A 90 17.73 20.04 14.51
N PRO A 91 18.79 19.29 14.15
CA PRO A 91 19.07 17.95 14.69
C PRO A 91 19.74 17.95 16.08
N THR A 92 20.32 19.07 16.52
CA THR A 92 20.98 19.24 17.83
C THR A 92 20.39 20.44 18.59
N CYS A 93 20.46 20.42 19.92
CA CYS A 93 20.22 21.61 20.74
C CYS A 93 21.16 22.74 20.27
N PRO A 94 20.78 24.03 20.35
CA PRO A 94 21.55 25.12 19.77
C PRO A 94 22.93 25.21 20.43
N SER A 95 23.94 24.58 19.84
CA SER A 95 25.33 24.86 20.13
C SER A 95 25.68 26.22 19.55
N VAL A 96 26.59 26.91 20.23
CA VAL A 96 27.22 28.17 19.81
C VAL A 96 27.56 28.09 18.31
N PRO A 97 27.35 29.17 17.52
CA PRO A 97 27.76 29.19 16.12
C PRO A 97 29.20 28.70 15.99
N ASP A 98 29.44 27.72 15.12
CA ASP A 98 30.78 27.21 14.88
C ASP A 98 31.59 28.29 14.14
N ASP A 99 32.30 29.12 14.90
CA ASP A 99 33.12 30.22 14.36
C ASP A 99 34.13 29.70 13.33
N GLY A 100 34.57 28.44 13.46
CA GLY A 100 35.46 27.79 12.50
C GLY A 100 34.85 27.56 11.12
N VAL A 101 33.52 27.39 11.01
CA VAL A 101 32.83 27.24 9.70
C VAL A 101 32.70 28.58 9.01
N PHE A 102 32.42 29.65 9.76
CA PHE A 102 32.31 30.99 9.18
C PHE A 102 33.68 31.52 8.73
N GLN A 103 34.76 31.24 9.47
CA GLN A 103 36.13 31.55 9.03
C GLN A 103 36.51 30.80 7.73
N GLN A 104 36.02 29.57 7.54
CA GLN A 104 36.18 28.86 6.27
C GLN A 104 35.39 29.50 5.12
N PHE A 105 34.27 30.16 5.40
CA PHE A 105 33.52 30.91 4.39
C PHE A 105 34.27 32.17 3.94
N LEU A 106 34.84 32.92 4.89
CA LEU A 106 35.65 34.11 4.57
C LEU A 106 36.85 33.75 3.68
N SER A 107 37.56 32.66 4.00
CA SER A 107 38.66 32.17 3.15
C SER A 107 38.20 31.65 1.78
N PHE A 108 36.96 31.14 1.67
CA PHE A 108 36.38 30.71 0.39
C PHE A 108 35.95 31.88 -0.50
N SER A 109 35.40 32.95 0.08
CA SER A 109 34.91 34.14 -0.65
C SER A 109 36.06 35.03 -1.16
N GLN A 110 37.31 34.79 -0.71
CA GLN A 110 38.50 35.60 -1.03
C GLN A 110 38.39 37.09 -0.64
N LYS A 111 37.33 37.48 0.07
CA LYS A 111 37.15 38.81 0.65
C LYS A 111 37.89 38.86 1.98
N ALA A 112 38.84 39.78 2.11
CA ALA A 112 39.35 40.19 3.41
C ALA A 112 38.20 40.77 4.24
N ASP A 113 38.40 40.90 5.55
CA ASP A 113 37.41 41.31 6.56
C ASP A 113 36.81 42.71 6.25
N ASP A 114 35.93 42.81 5.25
CA ASP A 114 35.32 44.04 4.78
C ASP A 114 34.17 44.40 5.73
N SER A 115 34.58 45.01 6.84
CA SER A 115 33.77 45.76 7.80
C SER A 115 32.96 46.92 7.16
N ASN A 116 33.08 47.13 5.84
CA ASN A 116 32.44 48.19 5.06
C ASN A 116 31.48 47.68 3.95
N MET A 117 30.69 46.62 4.18
CA MET A 117 29.41 46.54 3.45
C MET A 117 28.47 47.63 3.96
N SER A 118 28.60 48.82 3.38
CA SER A 118 27.64 49.91 3.50
C SER A 118 26.31 49.50 2.86
N LEU A 119 25.20 49.94 3.44
CA LEU A 119 23.85 49.78 2.87
C LEU A 119 23.67 50.45 1.49
N SER A 120 24.72 51.06 0.94
CA SER A 120 24.74 51.81 -0.32
C SER A 120 24.84 50.98 -1.60
N ASP A 121 25.33 49.73 -1.56
CA ASP A 121 25.52 48.91 -2.78
C ASP A 121 24.24 48.20 -3.26
N GLY A 122 23.13 48.40 -2.55
CA GLY A 122 21.80 47.96 -2.96
C GLY A 122 21.58 46.44 -2.97
N LEU A 123 20.43 46.04 -3.49
CA LEU A 123 19.97 44.64 -3.59
C LEU A 123 20.91 43.68 -4.36
N PRO A 124 21.66 44.10 -5.41
CA PRO A 124 22.56 43.22 -6.16
C PRO A 124 23.66 42.58 -5.32
N ALA A 125 24.29 43.33 -4.41
CA ALA A 125 25.34 42.82 -3.54
C ALA A 125 24.86 41.68 -2.63
N PHE A 126 23.59 41.72 -2.17
CA PHE A 126 23.01 40.64 -1.38
C PHE A 126 22.65 39.40 -2.21
N ILE A 127 22.35 39.56 -3.50
CA ILE A 127 22.09 38.43 -4.41
C ILE A 127 23.39 37.68 -4.68
N GLU A 128 24.49 38.39 -4.91
CA GLU A 128 25.82 37.82 -5.06
C GLU A 128 26.28 37.13 -3.78
N ALA A 129 26.20 37.81 -2.63
CA ALA A 129 26.55 37.23 -1.34
C ALA A 129 25.75 35.96 -1.02
N GLN A 130 24.44 35.95 -1.31
CA GLN A 130 23.60 34.76 -1.13
C GLN A 130 24.03 33.61 -2.06
N SER A 131 24.44 33.93 -3.29
CA SER A 131 24.93 32.94 -4.25
C SER A 131 26.26 32.33 -3.82
N GLU A 132 27.20 33.15 -3.34
CA GLU A 132 28.47 32.70 -2.74
C GLU A 132 28.24 31.78 -1.53
N ILE A 133 27.29 32.14 -0.65
CA ILE A 133 26.95 31.31 0.53
C ILE A 133 26.44 29.93 0.08
N VAL A 134 25.57 29.86 -0.92
CA VAL A 134 25.05 28.58 -1.43
C VAL A 134 26.18 27.73 -2.01
N ASP A 135 27.09 28.33 -2.77
CA ASP A 135 28.26 27.65 -3.35
C ASP A 135 29.20 27.11 -2.28
N PHE A 136 29.51 27.93 -1.26
CA PHE A 136 30.31 27.53 -0.12
C PHE A 136 29.72 26.34 0.63
N VAL A 137 28.40 26.36 0.91
CA VAL A 137 27.73 25.28 1.64
C VAL A 137 27.80 23.97 0.85
N ILE A 138 27.59 24.01 -0.46
CA ILE A 138 27.70 22.83 -1.32
C ILE A 138 29.14 22.30 -1.27
N TRP A 139 30.14 23.16 -1.44
CA TRP A 139 31.56 22.80 -1.34
C TRP A 139 31.90 22.14 0.00
N LEU A 140 31.49 22.76 1.11
CA LEU A 140 31.77 22.29 2.46
C LEU A 140 31.20 20.89 2.71
N LEU A 141 29.98 20.63 2.24
CA LEU A 141 29.34 19.31 2.36
C LEU A 141 30.08 18.24 1.55
N PHE A 142 30.58 18.56 0.35
CA PHE A 142 31.41 17.63 -0.44
C PHE A 142 32.79 17.41 0.17
N ARG A 143 33.41 18.44 0.77
CA ARG A 143 34.69 18.36 1.47
C ARG A 143 34.60 17.48 2.73
N ARG A 144 33.51 17.60 3.50
CA ARG A 144 33.25 16.78 4.69
C ARG A 144 32.95 15.31 4.37
N HIS A 145 32.55 15.01 3.13
CA HIS A 145 32.20 13.65 2.71
C HIS A 145 33.43 12.81 2.32
N LYS A 146 33.69 11.75 3.10
CA LYS A 146 34.85 10.85 2.95
C LYS A 146 34.65 9.69 1.95
N GLY A 147 33.45 9.47 1.42
CA GLY A 147 33.16 8.37 0.49
C GLY A 147 33.60 8.68 -0.95
N ALA A 148 34.24 7.69 -1.62
CA ALA A 148 34.79 7.82 -2.97
C ALA A 148 33.76 7.62 -4.11
N VAL A 149 32.61 6.99 -3.84
CA VAL A 149 31.60 6.61 -4.86
C VAL A 149 30.24 7.29 -4.64
N GLU A 150 29.97 7.81 -3.45
CA GLU A 150 28.69 8.44 -3.06
C GLU A 150 28.85 9.97 -2.87
N TRP A 151 27.76 10.72 -3.06
CA TRP A 151 27.69 12.16 -2.78
C TRP A 151 26.99 12.41 -1.43
N PRO A 152 27.16 13.58 -0.80
CA PRO A 152 26.55 13.88 0.49
C PRO A 152 25.02 13.68 0.49
N ASN A 153 24.47 13.09 1.55
CA ASN A 153 23.01 12.93 1.74
C ASN A 153 22.36 14.25 2.18
N HIS A 154 22.38 15.24 1.29
CA HIS A 154 21.86 16.59 1.51
C HIS A 154 21.25 17.13 0.21
N MET A 155 20.06 17.73 0.27
CA MET A 155 19.33 18.14 -0.94
C MET A 155 20.06 19.19 -1.78
N LEU A 156 20.87 20.06 -1.17
CA LEU A 156 21.70 21.03 -1.91
C LEU A 156 22.84 20.37 -2.71
N CYS A 157 23.24 19.15 -2.35
CA CYS A 157 24.28 18.40 -3.06
C CYS A 157 23.70 17.50 -4.17
N ASP A 158 22.38 17.35 -4.24
CA ASP A 158 21.76 16.56 -5.30
C ASP A 158 22.00 17.21 -6.68
N GLY A 159 22.31 16.38 -7.68
CA GLY A 159 22.69 16.85 -9.01
C GLY A 159 24.18 17.20 -9.19
N PHE A 160 24.94 17.39 -8.11
CA PHE A 160 26.38 17.70 -8.17
C PHE A 160 27.28 16.46 -8.01
N ARG A 161 28.50 16.49 -8.55
CA ARG A 161 29.48 15.39 -8.48
C ARG A 161 30.90 15.93 -8.27
N LYS A 162 31.79 15.14 -7.65
CA LYS A 162 33.23 15.45 -7.54
C LYS A 162 33.91 15.23 -8.89
N THR A 163 34.82 16.12 -9.27
CA THR A 163 35.73 15.87 -10.41
C THR A 163 37.05 15.26 -9.90
N ASN A 164 37.54 14.23 -10.58
CA ASN A 164 38.82 13.58 -10.29
C ASN A 164 39.90 13.93 -11.35
N LYS A 165 39.59 14.74 -12.37
CA LYS A 165 40.53 15.08 -13.45
C LYS A 165 40.51 16.59 -13.74
N GLU A 166 41.70 17.17 -13.84
CA GLU A 166 41.90 18.48 -14.46
C GLU A 166 41.47 18.37 -15.94
N GLY A 167 40.40 19.07 -16.33
CA GLY A 167 39.80 19.00 -17.67
C GLY A 167 38.36 18.45 -17.75
N GLY A 168 37.68 18.20 -16.62
CA GLY A 168 36.26 17.81 -16.62
C GLY A 168 35.30 18.92 -17.13
N PRO A 169 34.04 18.58 -17.48
CA PRO A 169 33.08 19.54 -18.04
C PRO A 169 32.90 20.76 -17.12
N ARG A 170 33.30 21.94 -17.62
CA ARG A 170 33.18 23.22 -16.94
C ARG A 170 31.70 23.60 -16.86
N GLY A 171 31.13 23.61 -15.65
CA GLY A 171 29.71 23.93 -15.47
C GLY A 171 29.34 24.61 -14.16
N THR A 172 30.29 24.83 -13.22
CA THR A 172 30.02 25.49 -11.94
C THR A 172 31.23 26.28 -11.45
N THR A 173 30.98 27.34 -10.68
CA THR A 173 31.93 28.18 -9.94
C THR A 173 32.56 27.50 -8.72
N ILE A 174 32.09 26.29 -8.37
CA ILE A 174 32.48 25.57 -7.14
C ILE A 174 33.76 24.74 -7.38
N PRO A 175 34.84 24.96 -6.61
CA PRO A 175 36.08 24.19 -6.76
C PRO A 175 35.90 22.68 -6.53
N GLY A 176 36.38 21.86 -7.46
CA GLY A 176 36.39 20.39 -7.34
C GLY A 176 35.02 19.71 -7.48
N VAL A 177 33.97 20.46 -7.80
CA VAL A 177 32.60 19.98 -7.94
C VAL A 177 32.03 20.45 -9.28
N PHE A 178 31.24 19.62 -9.97
CA PHE A 178 30.52 20.01 -11.18
C PHE A 178 29.03 19.65 -11.08
N SER A 179 28.18 20.41 -11.78
CA SER A 179 26.73 20.17 -11.87
C SER A 179 26.44 19.21 -13.02
N LEU A 180 25.95 18.01 -12.70
CA LEU A 180 25.43 17.04 -13.68
C LEU A 180 23.97 17.31 -14.01
N TYR A 181 23.19 17.76 -13.02
CA TYR A 181 21.80 18.18 -13.19
C TYR A 181 21.59 19.50 -12.43
N PRO A 182 20.89 20.49 -13.02
CA PRO A 182 20.55 21.73 -12.32
C PRO A 182 19.80 21.44 -11.02
N ASN A 183 20.27 22.00 -9.90
CA ASN A 183 19.63 21.81 -8.60
C ASN A 183 18.56 22.90 -8.35
N PRO A 184 17.26 22.58 -8.37
CA PRO A 184 16.19 23.55 -8.19
C PRO A 184 16.16 24.13 -6.78
N GLN A 185 16.65 23.41 -5.77
CA GLN A 185 16.68 23.87 -4.38
C GLN A 185 17.78 24.92 -4.18
N ALA A 186 18.95 24.69 -4.76
CA ALA A 186 20.03 25.68 -4.79
C ALA A 186 19.60 26.93 -5.56
N ALA A 187 18.93 26.77 -6.72
CA ALA A 187 18.39 27.89 -7.48
C ALA A 187 17.34 28.69 -6.67
N ALA A 188 16.41 28.01 -5.99
CA ALA A 188 15.40 28.65 -5.15
C ALA A 188 16.00 29.48 -4.02
N LEU A 189 17.13 29.05 -3.44
CA LEU A 189 17.85 29.78 -2.39
C LEU A 189 18.64 31.00 -2.89
N ARG A 190 18.85 31.13 -4.21
CA ARG A 190 19.50 32.29 -4.85
C ARG A 190 18.49 33.36 -5.28
N CYS A 191 17.21 33.00 -5.38
CA CYS A 191 16.13 33.91 -5.76
C CYS A 191 15.39 34.49 -4.54
N TYR A 192 14.50 35.47 -4.79
CA TYR A 192 13.56 35.96 -3.78
C TYR A 192 12.83 34.78 -3.08
N PRO A 193 12.68 34.78 -1.74
CA PRO A 193 12.90 35.87 -0.78
C PRO A 193 14.28 35.89 -0.08
N TRP A 194 15.19 34.95 -0.38
CA TRP A 194 16.39 34.71 0.45
C TRP A 194 17.43 35.83 0.45
N PRO A 195 17.81 36.43 -0.71
CA PRO A 195 18.69 37.61 -0.72
C PRO A 195 18.09 38.81 0.02
N HIS A 196 16.76 38.98 -0.06
CA HIS A 196 16.07 40.08 0.62
C HIS A 196 16.06 39.86 2.14
N LEU A 197 15.91 38.61 2.58
CA LEU A 197 16.06 38.22 3.97
C LEU A 197 17.49 38.46 4.47
N LEU A 198 18.51 38.16 3.66
CA LEU A 198 19.90 38.45 3.97
C LEU A 198 20.13 39.96 4.16
N GLY A 199 19.59 40.78 3.24
CA GLY A 199 19.61 42.23 3.36
C GLY A 199 18.91 42.77 4.62
N LEU A 200 17.81 42.14 5.06
CA LEU A 200 17.15 42.49 6.34
C LEU A 200 17.99 42.16 7.57
N LEU A 201 18.86 41.15 7.52
CA LEU A 201 19.69 40.71 8.64
C LEU A 201 20.98 41.54 8.80
N GLY A 202 21.44 42.22 7.73
CA GLY A 202 22.64 43.05 7.71
C GLY A 202 23.95 42.25 7.87
N GLN A 203 25.01 42.88 8.39
CA GLN A 203 26.37 42.32 8.48
C GLN A 203 26.44 40.95 9.22
N SER A 204 25.59 40.71 10.22
CA SER A 204 25.51 39.41 10.91
C SER A 204 24.70 38.34 10.17
N GLY A 205 24.08 38.68 9.04
CA GLY A 205 23.16 37.82 8.30
C GLY A 205 23.83 36.67 7.57
N GLN A 206 25.04 36.89 7.03
CA GLN A 206 25.78 35.86 6.29
C GLN A 206 26.10 34.66 7.19
N LYS A 207 26.61 34.92 8.41
CA LYS A 207 26.88 33.89 9.43
C LYS A 207 25.63 33.08 9.79
N VAL A 208 24.50 33.75 9.99
CA VAL A 208 23.23 33.09 10.32
C VAL A 208 22.73 32.25 9.14
N MET A 209 22.90 32.71 7.91
CA MET A 209 22.50 31.98 6.69
C MET A 209 23.36 30.74 6.46
N VAL A 210 24.68 30.83 6.66
CA VAL A 210 25.59 29.67 6.60
C VAL A 210 25.18 28.62 7.65
N ASP A 211 24.97 29.02 8.90
CA ASP A 211 24.53 28.12 9.97
C ASP A 211 23.18 27.44 9.64
N LEU A 212 22.23 28.22 9.10
CA LEU A 212 20.92 27.74 8.68
C LEU A 212 21.03 26.65 7.59
N LEU A 213 21.86 26.85 6.57
CA LEU A 213 21.95 25.94 5.43
C LEU A 213 22.82 24.71 5.70
N VAL A 214 23.81 24.79 6.60
CA VAL A 214 24.68 23.67 6.96
C VAL A 214 24.01 22.74 7.97
N HIS A 215 23.34 23.29 8.98
CA HIS A 215 22.90 22.52 10.14
C HIS A 215 21.39 22.28 10.21
N CYS A 216 20.57 23.09 9.53
CA CYS A 216 19.12 23.02 9.64
C CYS A 216 18.43 22.50 8.37
N SER A 217 17.23 21.95 8.55
CA SER A 217 16.32 21.61 7.45
C SER A 217 15.24 22.68 7.32
N ILE A 218 15.03 23.18 6.11
CA ILE A 218 14.08 24.26 5.80
C ILE A 218 12.83 23.67 5.13
N PHE A 219 11.65 24.00 5.65
CA PHE A 219 10.36 23.59 5.10
C PHE A 219 9.49 24.82 4.80
N LEU A 220 9.28 25.12 3.51
CA LEU A 220 8.40 26.21 3.06
C LEU A 220 6.94 25.77 3.08
N ALA A 221 6.03 26.62 3.55
CA ALA A 221 4.59 26.35 3.43
C ALA A 221 4.11 26.45 1.98
N VAL A 222 3.21 25.54 1.59
CA VAL A 222 2.56 25.55 0.27
C VAL A 222 1.14 26.07 0.43
N GLU A 223 0.88 27.29 -0.06
CA GLU A 223 -0.38 28.01 0.17
C GLU A 223 -1.63 27.32 -0.41
N SER A 224 -1.49 26.65 -1.56
CA SER A 224 -2.59 25.93 -2.22
C SER A 224 -3.10 24.71 -1.41
N GLY A 225 -2.36 24.28 -0.38
CA GLY A 225 -2.63 23.07 0.39
C GLY A 225 -2.71 23.31 1.89
N HIS A 226 -3.63 22.61 2.57
CA HIS A 226 -3.82 22.80 4.00
C HIS A 226 -2.73 22.09 4.83
N GLY A 227 -1.81 22.87 5.40
CA GLY A 227 -0.69 22.38 6.22
C GLY A 227 0.32 21.55 5.40
N ASN A 228 0.53 21.94 4.14
CA ASN A 228 1.50 21.33 3.24
C ASN A 228 2.82 22.09 3.27
N TYR A 229 3.92 21.37 3.09
CA TYR A 229 5.25 21.95 3.09
C TYR A 229 6.11 21.40 1.95
N LEU A 230 7.02 22.20 1.41
CA LEU A 230 8.10 21.80 0.51
C LEU A 230 9.41 21.84 1.29
N GLN A 231 10.15 20.73 1.30
CA GLN A 231 11.49 20.73 1.89
C GLN A 231 12.47 21.40 0.90
N LEU A 232 13.17 22.46 1.34
CA LEU A 232 14.18 23.17 0.54
C LEU A 232 15.62 22.80 0.90
N SER A 233 15.92 22.55 2.17
CA SER A 233 17.28 22.21 2.62
C SER A 233 17.29 21.11 3.68
N GLY A 234 18.48 20.55 3.96
CA GLY A 234 18.70 19.46 4.89
C GLY A 234 18.78 18.08 4.25
N ALA A 235 18.89 17.06 5.10
CA ALA A 235 18.80 15.66 4.68
C ALA A 235 17.37 15.35 4.18
N PRO A 236 17.20 14.69 3.02
CA PRO A 236 15.87 14.37 2.49
C PRO A 236 15.00 13.58 3.47
N LEU A 237 13.83 14.09 3.84
CA LEU A 237 12.92 13.43 4.80
C LEU A 237 12.60 11.94 4.49
N PRO A 238 12.47 11.51 3.22
CA PRO A 238 12.24 10.11 2.88
C PRO A 238 13.41 9.18 3.19
N THR A 239 14.65 9.67 3.20
CA THR A 239 15.88 8.89 3.41
C THR A 239 16.26 8.79 4.87
N VAL A 240 15.83 9.74 5.72
CA VAL A 240 15.99 9.67 7.17
C VAL A 240 15.22 8.46 7.71
N LEU A 241 15.93 7.41 8.12
CA LEU A 241 15.34 6.27 8.81
C LEU A 241 14.75 6.79 10.13
N LEU A 242 13.48 6.50 10.38
CA LEU A 242 12.97 6.56 11.75
C LEU A 242 13.62 5.41 12.50
N SER A 243 14.77 5.66 13.11
CA SER A 243 15.20 4.83 14.20
C SER A 243 14.11 4.98 15.27
N ASN A 244 13.46 3.88 15.65
CA ASN A 244 12.59 3.85 16.82
C ASN A 244 13.43 3.96 18.13
N SER A 245 14.57 4.63 18.07
CA SER A 245 15.64 4.55 19.05
C SER A 245 16.59 5.72 18.84
N VAL A 246 16.19 6.90 19.31
CA VAL A 246 17.14 7.99 19.59
C VAL A 246 17.99 7.64 20.85
N HIS A 247 17.66 6.55 21.56
CA HIS A 247 18.43 6.05 22.72
C HIS A 247 18.71 4.53 22.72
N GLY A 248 18.72 3.86 21.56
CA GLY A 248 18.94 2.42 21.48
C GLY A 248 20.09 2.07 20.54
N SER A 249 21.03 1.25 21.04
CA SER A 249 22.14 0.68 20.28
C SER A 249 21.67 0.09 18.93
N PRO A 250 22.43 0.27 17.83
CA PRO A 250 22.08 -0.23 16.49
C PRO A 250 21.96 -1.77 16.38
N HIS A 251 22.19 -2.50 17.48
CA HIS A 251 22.10 -3.96 17.56
C HIS A 251 20.84 -4.51 18.27
N ALA A 252 19.86 -3.68 18.62
CA ALA A 252 18.67 -4.17 19.33
C ALA A 252 17.80 -5.11 18.46
N ALA A 253 17.65 -6.37 18.90
CA ALA A 253 16.82 -7.37 18.22
C ALA A 253 15.34 -6.94 18.15
N ARG A 254 14.67 -7.28 17.04
CA ARG A 254 13.24 -6.97 16.85
C ARG A 254 12.37 -7.72 17.87
N LYS A 255 11.34 -7.04 18.39
CA LYS A 255 10.36 -7.66 19.29
C LYS A 255 9.45 -8.64 18.52
N PRO A 256 8.93 -9.71 19.15
CA PRO A 256 7.99 -10.63 18.49
C PRO A 256 6.74 -9.96 17.90
N SER A 257 6.32 -8.81 18.44
CA SER A 257 5.19 -8.02 17.92
C SER A 257 5.48 -7.35 16.57
N ASP A 258 6.75 -7.10 16.25
CA ASP A 258 7.19 -6.45 15.02
C ASP A 258 7.45 -7.47 13.89
N ILE A 259 7.43 -8.77 14.24
CA ILE A 259 7.68 -9.88 13.33
C ILE A 259 6.35 -10.45 12.85
N THR A 260 6.08 -10.33 11.55
CA THR A 260 4.87 -10.86 10.90
C THR A 260 5.23 -12.00 9.96
N LEU A 261 4.40 -13.05 9.93
CA LEU A 261 4.58 -14.17 9.00
C LEU A 261 4.32 -13.73 7.56
N VAL A 262 5.14 -14.21 6.63
CA VAL A 262 5.04 -13.86 5.19
C VAL A 262 3.97 -14.72 4.51
N ARG A 263 2.72 -14.60 4.97
CA ARG A 263 1.57 -15.39 4.46
C ARG A 263 1.30 -15.18 2.98
N SER A 264 1.76 -14.07 2.39
CA SER A 264 1.69 -13.84 0.94
C SER A 264 2.36 -14.95 0.11
N ARG A 265 3.30 -15.70 0.71
CA ARG A 265 3.94 -16.88 0.10
C ARG A 265 2.95 -18.04 -0.09
N VAL A 266 1.84 -18.14 0.63
CA VAL A 266 0.89 -19.26 0.45
C VAL A 266 0.19 -19.23 -0.91
N PHE A 267 0.04 -18.04 -1.50
CA PHE A 267 -0.81 -17.82 -2.67
C PHE A 267 -0.14 -18.18 -4.01
N TYR A 268 -0.94 -18.71 -4.93
CA TYR A 268 -0.60 -18.99 -6.34
C TYR A 268 0.68 -19.84 -6.52
N SER A 269 0.91 -20.78 -5.60
CA SER A 269 2.00 -21.75 -5.70
C SER A 269 1.80 -22.63 -6.94
N ARG A 270 2.92 -23.09 -7.52
CA ARG A 270 2.89 -24.08 -8.61
C ARG A 270 3.16 -25.46 -8.01
N PRO A 271 2.51 -26.52 -8.52
CA PRO A 271 2.77 -27.88 -8.06
C PRO A 271 4.20 -28.31 -8.42
N ALA A 272 4.79 -29.12 -7.55
CA ALA A 272 5.93 -29.94 -7.94
C ALA A 272 5.42 -31.10 -8.81
N LEU A 273 6.11 -31.39 -9.91
CA LEU A 273 5.77 -32.47 -10.83
C LEU A 273 6.83 -33.57 -10.75
N THR A 274 6.38 -34.81 -10.87
CA THR A 274 7.25 -35.98 -11.09
C THR A 274 7.75 -36.00 -12.54
N ALA A 275 8.73 -36.86 -12.86
CA ALA A 275 9.23 -37.04 -14.22
C ALA A 275 8.12 -37.42 -15.22
N ILE A 276 7.14 -38.21 -14.76
CA ILE A 276 5.94 -38.63 -15.52
C ILE A 276 4.88 -37.50 -15.59
N GLY A 277 5.16 -36.34 -15.00
CA GLY A 277 4.27 -35.19 -15.00
C GLY A 277 3.09 -35.30 -14.04
N ARG A 278 3.07 -36.23 -13.08
CA ARG A 278 2.06 -36.28 -11.99
C ARG A 278 2.41 -35.30 -10.87
N VAL A 279 1.39 -34.79 -10.18
CA VAL A 279 1.57 -33.88 -9.03
C VAL A 279 2.22 -34.62 -7.87
N ARG A 280 3.27 -34.03 -7.28
CA ARG A 280 3.90 -34.52 -6.05
C ARG A 280 3.45 -33.67 -4.88
N PHE A 281 2.76 -34.29 -3.91
CA PHE A 281 2.28 -33.63 -2.69
C PHE A 281 3.37 -33.55 -1.61
N GLY A 282 3.21 -32.60 -0.69
CA GLY A 282 4.13 -32.35 0.43
C GLY A 282 5.23 -31.33 0.10
N PHE A 283 6.35 -31.41 0.82
CA PHE A 283 7.42 -30.41 0.71
C PHE A 283 8.11 -30.39 -0.67
N SER A 284 8.53 -29.20 -1.10
CA SER A 284 9.35 -28.99 -2.30
C SER A 284 10.63 -29.82 -2.26
N PRO A 285 11.16 -30.32 -3.39
CA PRO A 285 12.46 -31.00 -3.44
C PRO A 285 13.61 -30.16 -2.86
N PHE A 286 13.49 -28.83 -2.92
CA PHE A 286 14.50 -27.91 -2.41
C PHE A 286 14.36 -27.59 -0.91
N HIS A 287 13.39 -28.19 -0.23
CA HIS A 287 13.17 -27.97 1.19
C HIS A 287 14.28 -28.62 2.03
N VAL A 288 14.70 -27.97 3.13
CA VAL A 288 15.81 -28.44 3.98
C VAL A 288 15.63 -29.90 4.45
N LEU A 289 14.42 -30.29 4.87
CA LEU A 289 14.14 -31.66 5.32
C LEU A 289 14.23 -32.73 4.21
N LYS A 290 14.11 -32.32 2.94
CA LYS A 290 14.34 -33.22 1.80
C LYS A 290 15.79 -33.24 1.34
N LYS A 291 16.49 -32.10 1.45
CA LYS A 291 17.91 -31.99 1.10
C LYS A 291 18.84 -32.63 2.13
N CYS A 292 18.44 -32.62 3.39
CA CYS A 292 19.23 -33.14 4.52
C CYS A 292 18.47 -34.28 5.20
N PRO A 293 18.27 -35.45 4.54
CA PRO A 293 17.63 -36.59 5.16
C PRO A 293 18.52 -37.19 6.25
N HIS A 294 17.90 -37.87 7.21
CA HIS A 294 18.60 -38.73 8.17
C HIS A 294 18.29 -40.18 7.78
N VAL A 295 19.32 -40.95 7.44
CA VAL A 295 19.18 -42.34 6.97
C VAL A 295 19.50 -43.28 8.12
N SER A 296 18.57 -44.19 8.44
CA SER A 296 18.83 -45.28 9.37
C SER A 296 19.57 -46.41 8.63
N HIS A 297 20.60 -46.98 9.24
CA HIS A 297 21.36 -48.11 8.68
C HIS A 297 20.42 -49.21 8.16
N PRO A 298 20.48 -49.61 6.88
CA PRO A 298 19.73 -50.76 6.41
C PRO A 298 20.31 -52.02 7.05
N THR A 299 19.46 -52.86 7.62
CA THR A 299 19.80 -54.20 8.13
C THR A 299 20.21 -55.20 7.04
N ARG A 300 20.59 -54.74 5.83
CA ARG A 300 21.07 -55.59 4.74
C ARG A 300 22.41 -55.08 4.24
N ARG A 301 23.46 -55.88 4.52
CA ARG A 301 24.77 -55.84 3.87
C ARG A 301 24.54 -55.86 2.35
N GLY A 302 24.83 -54.77 1.64
CA GLY A 302 24.59 -54.71 0.21
C GLY A 302 25.08 -53.46 -0.53
N ASP A 303 25.11 -52.29 0.11
CA ASP A 303 25.68 -51.07 -0.48
C ASP A 303 26.99 -50.70 0.22
N GLY A 304 28.07 -50.58 -0.56
CA GLY A 304 29.46 -50.42 -0.10
C GLY A 304 29.84 -49.08 0.54
N SER A 305 28.92 -48.38 1.22
CA SER A 305 29.26 -47.23 2.06
C SER A 305 29.68 -47.68 3.45
N SER A 306 30.84 -47.23 3.93
CA SER A 306 31.30 -47.54 5.29
C SER A 306 30.33 -46.97 6.35
N PRO A 307 30.17 -47.62 7.52
CA PRO A 307 29.31 -47.13 8.60
C PRO A 307 29.67 -45.69 9.04
N ASP A 308 30.96 -45.38 9.08
CA ASP A 308 31.50 -44.08 9.51
C ASP A 308 31.11 -42.93 8.55
N GLU A 309 31.12 -43.15 7.23
CA GLU A 309 30.72 -42.14 6.25
C GLU A 309 29.24 -41.78 6.34
N THR A 310 28.39 -42.76 6.67
CA THR A 310 26.95 -42.57 6.82
C THR A 310 26.63 -41.75 8.07
N ASP A 311 27.34 -42.02 9.16
CA ASP A 311 27.18 -41.30 10.43
C ASP A 311 27.70 -39.86 10.33
N GLU A 312 28.84 -39.63 9.67
CA GLU A 312 29.35 -38.29 9.36
C GLU A 312 28.37 -37.48 8.50
N CYS A 313 27.77 -38.11 7.48
CA CYS A 313 26.77 -37.48 6.63
C CYS A 313 25.48 -37.13 7.40
N ASN A 314 25.01 -38.03 8.25
CA ASN A 314 23.85 -37.82 9.12
C ASN A 314 24.09 -36.69 10.12
N GLU A 315 25.28 -36.60 10.71
CA GLU A 315 25.66 -35.51 11.61
C GLU A 315 25.67 -34.17 10.87
N LEU A 316 26.29 -34.12 9.70
CA LEU A 316 26.30 -32.93 8.84
C LEU A 316 24.88 -32.48 8.46
N ASN A 317 24.01 -33.41 8.07
CA ASN A 317 22.62 -33.13 7.71
C ASN A 317 21.82 -32.60 8.90
N THR A 318 21.96 -33.22 10.07
CA THR A 318 21.36 -32.74 11.33
C THR A 318 21.84 -31.33 11.63
N ARG A 319 23.14 -31.06 11.45
CA ARG A 319 23.73 -29.75 11.69
C ARG A 319 23.16 -28.66 10.79
N LYS A 320 23.01 -28.96 9.51
CA LYS A 320 22.37 -28.06 8.56
C LYS A 320 20.93 -27.74 8.99
N VAL A 321 20.13 -28.75 9.36
CA VAL A 321 18.75 -28.52 9.84
C VAL A 321 18.73 -27.66 11.09
N MET A 322 19.63 -27.88 12.05
CA MET A 322 19.74 -27.03 13.26
C MET A 322 20.08 -25.58 12.93
N MET A 323 20.93 -25.31 11.94
CA MET A 323 21.26 -23.95 11.49
C MET A 323 20.05 -23.26 10.83
N PHE A 324 19.18 -24.00 10.16
CA PHE A 324 17.90 -23.48 9.66
C PHE A 324 16.89 -23.22 10.79
N LEU A 325 16.89 -24.07 11.83
CA LEU A 325 15.95 -24.00 12.95
C LEU A 325 16.32 -22.88 13.96
N PHE A 326 17.61 -22.73 14.24
CA PHE A 326 18.16 -21.82 15.28
C PHE A 326 19.27 -20.91 14.74
N PRO A 327 19.04 -20.13 13.67
CA PRO A 327 20.09 -19.36 13.00
C PRO A 327 20.85 -18.41 13.93
N ARG A 328 20.19 -17.71 14.87
CA ARG A 328 20.88 -16.76 15.77
C ARG A 328 21.88 -17.43 16.68
N GLN A 329 21.63 -18.69 17.05
CA GLN A 329 22.53 -19.45 17.91
C GLN A 329 23.84 -19.81 17.19
N PHE A 330 23.87 -19.72 15.85
CA PHE A 330 25.07 -19.91 15.02
C PHE A 330 25.64 -18.60 14.46
N GLY A 331 25.16 -17.44 14.93
CA GLY A 331 25.60 -16.13 14.41
C GLY A 331 25.06 -15.78 13.03
N LEU A 332 24.09 -16.55 12.52
CA LEU A 332 23.42 -16.25 11.26
C LEU A 332 22.36 -15.18 11.48
N CYS A 333 22.20 -14.28 10.51
CA CYS A 333 21.15 -13.25 10.58
C CYS A 333 19.77 -13.92 10.60
N ASN A 334 18.69 -13.28 11.06
CA ASN A 334 17.34 -13.80 10.82
C ASN A 334 16.31 -12.67 10.93
N VAL A 335 15.02 -13.00 11.06
CA VAL A 335 13.96 -11.99 11.16
C VAL A 335 14.06 -11.12 12.41
N PHE A 336 14.74 -11.59 13.46
CA PHE A 336 14.99 -10.84 14.69
C PHE A 336 16.21 -9.92 14.54
N THR A 337 17.22 -10.36 13.77
CA THR A 337 18.49 -9.65 13.49
C THR A 337 18.75 -9.56 11.98
N PRO A 338 18.01 -8.72 11.23
CA PRO A 338 18.21 -8.58 9.79
C PRO A 338 19.49 -7.79 9.48
N GLU A 339 20.21 -8.18 8.43
CA GLU A 339 21.36 -7.42 7.91
C GLU A 339 20.94 -6.00 7.49
N MET A 340 21.69 -4.99 7.92
CA MET A 340 21.55 -3.63 7.40
C MET A 340 22.03 -3.59 5.95
N LYS A 341 21.10 -3.42 5.01
CA LYS A 341 21.44 -3.04 3.62
C LYS A 341 21.46 -1.51 3.50
N PRO A 342 22.35 -0.92 2.66
CA PRO A 342 22.45 0.52 2.49
C PRO A 342 21.13 1.17 2.07
N ALA A 343 20.99 2.45 2.42
CA ALA A 343 19.75 3.23 2.37
C ALA A 343 19.04 3.17 0.99
N GLY A 344 17.71 3.03 1.01
CA GLY A 344 16.88 3.07 -0.21
C GLY A 344 16.47 1.71 -0.78
N LYS A 345 17.03 0.59 -0.29
CA LYS A 345 16.46 -0.74 -0.50
C LYS A 345 15.55 -1.07 0.68
N ASP A 346 14.24 -1.05 0.44
CA ASP A 346 13.28 -1.63 1.37
C ASP A 346 13.81 -3.01 1.77
N PRO A 347 13.95 -3.33 3.07
CA PRO A 347 14.31 -4.67 3.51
C PRO A 347 13.11 -5.57 3.22
N GLY A 348 12.90 -5.92 1.95
CA GLY A 348 12.01 -7.00 1.58
C GLY A 348 12.42 -8.19 2.43
N PHE A 349 11.45 -8.82 3.10
CA PHE A 349 11.69 -9.99 3.93
C PHE A 349 12.60 -10.97 3.18
N SER A 350 13.82 -11.16 3.70
CA SER A 350 14.77 -12.06 3.09
C SER A 350 14.17 -13.46 3.08
N ASP A 351 14.28 -14.16 1.95
CA ASP A 351 13.81 -15.53 1.86
C ASP A 351 14.86 -16.46 2.49
N TYR A 352 14.67 -16.72 3.78
CA TYR A 352 15.53 -17.61 4.55
C TYR A 352 15.33 -19.10 4.20
N ALA A 353 14.49 -19.43 3.21
CA ALA A 353 14.35 -20.80 2.71
C ALA A 353 15.57 -21.28 1.92
N ALA A 354 16.41 -20.37 1.39
CA ALA A 354 17.62 -20.69 0.63
C ALA A 354 18.84 -19.95 1.20
N ARG A 355 19.43 -20.48 2.27
CA ARG A 355 20.61 -19.91 2.95
C ARG A 355 21.90 -20.71 2.79
N GLU A 356 21.92 -21.64 1.84
CA GLU A 356 23.07 -22.52 1.60
C GLU A 356 24.36 -21.74 1.35
N ALA A 357 24.29 -20.59 0.67
CA ALA A 357 25.45 -19.73 0.43
C ALA A 357 25.99 -19.07 1.72
N GLU A 358 25.12 -18.68 2.65
CA GLU A 358 25.53 -18.11 3.95
C GLU A 358 26.12 -19.22 4.84
N MET A 359 25.47 -20.38 4.86
CA MET A 359 25.93 -21.56 5.59
C MET A 359 27.25 -22.13 5.04
N ALA A 360 27.51 -22.02 3.74
CA ALA A 360 28.75 -22.46 3.13
C ALA A 360 29.97 -21.77 3.76
N SER A 361 29.85 -20.50 4.15
CA SER A 361 30.93 -19.77 4.85
C SER A 361 31.30 -20.38 6.21
N LEU A 362 30.35 -21.06 6.86
CA LEU A 362 30.50 -21.72 8.17
C LEU A 362 30.86 -23.22 8.04
N LEU A 363 30.69 -23.79 6.86
CA LEU A 363 30.96 -25.20 6.53
C LEU A 363 32.20 -25.28 5.63
N ARG A 364 33.33 -24.75 6.10
CA ARG A 364 34.60 -24.79 5.36
C ARG A 364 35.11 -26.23 5.26
N ARG A 365 35.68 -26.57 4.11
CA ARG A 365 36.44 -27.81 3.96
C ARG A 365 37.82 -27.61 4.58
N ASP A 366 38.31 -28.66 5.22
CA ASP A 366 39.67 -28.74 5.69
C ASP A 366 40.59 -29.13 4.52
N ASP A 367 41.63 -28.35 4.28
CA ASP A 367 42.50 -28.50 3.11
C ASP A 367 43.36 -29.78 3.17
N ALA A 368 43.60 -30.32 4.37
CA ALA A 368 44.39 -31.53 4.59
C ALA A 368 43.58 -32.84 4.46
N THR A 369 42.31 -32.84 4.88
CA THR A 369 41.47 -34.06 4.95
C THR A 369 40.34 -34.07 3.93
N ASN A 370 40.11 -32.95 3.23
CA ASN A 370 38.95 -32.71 2.35
C ASN A 370 37.58 -32.90 3.04
N ARG A 371 37.55 -33.02 4.38
CA ARG A 371 36.34 -33.19 5.20
C ARG A 371 35.71 -31.83 5.54
N ILE A 372 34.40 -31.81 5.74
CA ILE A 372 33.67 -30.58 6.09
C ILE A 372 33.81 -30.34 7.60
N ARG A 373 34.41 -29.22 8.01
CA ARG A 373 34.50 -28.84 9.42
C ARG A 373 33.14 -28.36 9.93
N LEU A 374 32.55 -29.11 10.86
CA LEU A 374 31.28 -28.73 11.48
C LEU A 374 31.46 -27.55 12.46
N PRO A 375 30.54 -26.57 12.50
CA PRO A 375 30.60 -25.49 13.48
C PRO A 375 30.52 -26.05 14.92
N LYS A 376 30.83 -25.28 15.97
CA LYS A 376 30.66 -25.70 17.38
C LYS A 376 29.18 -25.63 17.82
N LEU A 377 28.65 -26.66 18.50
CA LEU A 377 27.24 -26.64 18.97
C LEU A 377 27.13 -25.67 20.14
N PRO A 378 26.18 -24.71 20.11
CA PRO A 378 25.85 -23.90 21.29
C PRO A 378 25.45 -24.79 22.46
N ARG A 379 25.90 -24.46 23.68
CA ARG A 379 25.74 -25.34 24.87
C ARG A 379 24.31 -25.84 25.07
N ARG A 380 23.30 -24.98 24.90
CA ARG A 380 21.87 -25.29 25.09
C ARG A 380 21.23 -26.11 23.95
N LEU A 381 21.92 -26.26 22.82
CA LEU A 381 21.44 -27.06 21.70
C LEU A 381 22.11 -28.45 21.65
N ARG A 382 22.98 -28.78 22.61
CA ARG A 382 23.63 -30.09 22.73
C ARG A 382 22.67 -31.11 23.36
N GLY A 383 22.87 -32.39 23.05
CA GLY A 383 22.08 -33.48 23.64
C GLY A 383 20.64 -33.48 23.13
N ALA A 384 19.68 -33.26 24.04
CA ALA A 384 18.24 -33.41 23.78
C ALA A 384 17.76 -32.67 22.52
N ALA A 385 18.12 -31.38 22.35
CA ALA A 385 17.69 -30.60 21.19
C ALA A 385 18.17 -31.20 19.85
N SER A 386 19.40 -31.73 19.80
CA SER A 386 19.96 -32.39 18.62
C SER A 386 19.20 -33.68 18.29
N HIS A 387 18.93 -34.52 19.30
CA HIS A 387 18.12 -35.73 19.14
C HIS A 387 16.70 -35.44 18.68
N LEU A 388 16.09 -34.35 19.15
CA LEU A 388 14.77 -33.94 18.66
C LEU A 388 14.78 -33.54 17.19
N VAL A 389 15.85 -32.89 16.71
CA VAL A 389 16.00 -32.57 15.28
C VAL A 389 16.21 -33.83 14.43
N GLN A 390 17.03 -34.79 14.90
CA GLN A 390 17.18 -36.10 14.25
C GLN A 390 15.83 -36.83 14.16
N ARG A 391 15.07 -36.85 15.27
CA ARG A 391 13.73 -37.45 15.31
C ARG A 391 12.77 -36.74 14.35
N LEU A 392 12.83 -35.42 14.23
CA LEU A 392 12.05 -34.66 13.26
C LEU A 392 12.39 -35.05 11.81
N GLN A 393 13.67 -35.26 11.48
CA GLN A 393 14.09 -35.75 10.16
C GLN A 393 13.56 -37.18 9.89
N LEU A 394 13.65 -38.08 10.85
CA LEU A 394 13.12 -39.45 10.76
C LEU A 394 11.59 -39.49 10.64
N LEU A 395 10.88 -38.66 11.40
CA LEU A 395 9.42 -38.57 11.30
C LEU A 395 8.97 -37.96 9.98
N HIS A 396 9.74 -37.00 9.43
CA HIS A 396 9.51 -36.45 8.10
C HIS A 396 9.60 -37.51 7.00
N THR A 397 10.61 -38.40 7.03
CA THR A 397 10.79 -39.45 6.02
C THR A 397 9.69 -40.51 6.08
N ARG A 398 9.17 -40.81 7.28
CA ARG A 398 8.05 -41.75 7.49
C ARG A 398 6.67 -41.14 7.17
N CYS A 399 6.57 -39.82 7.00
CA CYS A 399 5.29 -39.16 6.80
C CYS A 399 4.81 -39.27 5.34
N SER A 400 3.77 -40.08 5.11
CA SER A 400 3.08 -40.14 3.83
C SER A 400 2.12 -38.96 3.64
N TYR A 401 2.61 -37.91 2.97
CA TYR A 401 1.81 -36.71 2.67
C TYR A 401 0.60 -37.01 1.78
N THR A 402 0.77 -37.89 0.80
CA THR A 402 -0.28 -38.22 -0.18
C THR A 402 -1.45 -38.94 0.49
N GLU A 403 -1.19 -39.97 1.28
CA GLU A 403 -2.24 -40.73 1.97
C GLU A 403 -2.94 -39.86 3.02
N THR A 404 -2.17 -39.07 3.77
CA THR A 404 -2.73 -38.12 4.74
C THR A 404 -3.61 -37.08 4.03
N LEU A 405 -3.22 -36.58 2.86
CA LEU A 405 -4.03 -35.66 2.07
C LEU A 405 -5.31 -36.31 1.55
N GLN A 406 -5.23 -37.55 1.07
CA GLN A 406 -6.40 -38.30 0.59
C GLN A 406 -7.40 -38.63 1.69
N HIS A 407 -6.92 -38.84 2.91
CA HIS A 407 -7.78 -39.10 4.08
C HIS A 407 -8.52 -37.82 4.52
N TYR A 408 -7.80 -36.72 4.75
CA TYR A 408 -8.39 -35.49 5.29
C TYR A 408 -9.03 -34.58 4.24
N CYS A 409 -8.57 -34.62 2.99
CA CYS A 409 -9.05 -33.77 1.90
C CYS A 409 -9.41 -34.61 0.66
N PRO A 410 -10.38 -35.55 0.77
CA PRO A 410 -10.74 -36.44 -0.33
C PRO A 410 -11.38 -35.68 -1.49
N THR A 411 -11.12 -36.15 -2.72
CA THR A 411 -11.70 -35.60 -3.96
C THR A 411 -12.36 -36.70 -4.79
N HIS A 412 -13.13 -36.32 -5.81
CA HIS A 412 -13.72 -37.27 -6.76
C HIS A 412 -12.67 -38.15 -7.44
N LEU A 413 -11.46 -37.63 -7.67
CA LEU A 413 -10.34 -38.37 -8.25
C LEU A 413 -9.91 -39.54 -7.36
N ASP A 414 -9.91 -39.34 -6.05
CA ASP A 414 -9.51 -40.39 -5.11
C ASP A 414 -10.56 -41.50 -5.02
N ARG A 415 -11.86 -41.15 -5.15
CA ARG A 415 -12.95 -42.14 -5.21
C ARG A 415 -12.86 -43.02 -6.46
N GLN A 416 -12.52 -42.43 -7.61
CA GLN A 416 -12.32 -43.19 -8.85
C GLN A 416 -11.10 -44.11 -8.80
N LEU A 417 -10.00 -43.66 -8.19
CA LEU A 417 -8.82 -44.51 -7.97
C LEU A 417 -9.14 -45.71 -7.06
N LYS A 418 -9.90 -45.50 -5.98
CA LYS A 418 -10.37 -46.59 -5.11
C LYS A 418 -11.32 -47.55 -5.82
N SER A 419 -12.22 -47.05 -6.67
CA SER A 419 -13.12 -47.87 -7.49
C SER A 419 -12.37 -48.71 -8.54
N LYS A 420 -11.32 -48.16 -9.17
CA LYS A 420 -10.46 -48.89 -10.11
C LYS A 420 -9.66 -50.00 -9.43
N MET A 421 -9.03 -49.74 -8.28
CA MET A 421 -8.35 -50.78 -7.48
C MET A 421 -9.32 -51.86 -6.98
N GLY A 422 -10.54 -51.48 -6.57
CA GLY A 422 -11.58 -52.43 -6.16
C GLY A 422 -12.08 -53.31 -7.32
N ARG A 423 -12.10 -52.79 -8.56
CA ARG A 423 -12.40 -53.58 -9.76
C ARG A 423 -11.25 -54.47 -10.18
N GLU A 424 -10.00 -54.01 -10.16
CA GLU A 424 -8.81 -54.84 -10.48
C GLU A 424 -8.64 -56.01 -9.50
N ASN A 425 -8.98 -55.83 -8.22
CA ASN A 425 -9.01 -56.94 -7.25
C ASN A 425 -10.17 -57.93 -7.47
N ARG A 426 -11.25 -57.54 -8.17
CA ARG A 426 -12.35 -58.44 -8.57
C ARG A 426 -12.14 -59.09 -9.95
N THR A 427 -11.43 -58.44 -10.87
CA THR A 427 -11.16 -58.97 -12.22
C THR A 427 -9.89 -59.81 -12.35
N ARG A 428 -9.21 -60.13 -11.25
CA ARG A 428 -8.12 -61.13 -11.23
C ARG A 428 -8.58 -62.58 -11.45
N ARG A 429 -9.87 -62.81 -11.76
CA ARG A 429 -10.44 -64.13 -12.10
C ARG A 429 -10.91 -64.34 -13.55
N THR A 430 -10.82 -63.37 -14.46
CA THR A 430 -11.08 -63.64 -15.88
C THR A 430 -10.23 -62.74 -16.78
N ARG A 431 -9.28 -63.37 -17.51
CA ARG A 431 -8.49 -62.73 -18.58
C ARG A 431 -9.40 -62.48 -19.78
N GLY A 432 -9.70 -61.22 -20.04
CA GLY A 432 -10.36 -60.76 -21.27
C GLY A 432 -9.76 -59.45 -21.75
N ARG A 433 -9.16 -59.48 -22.94
CA ARG A 433 -8.46 -58.39 -23.64
C ARG A 433 -9.47 -57.28 -23.98
N ARG A 434 -9.30 -56.06 -23.45
CA ARG A 434 -10.04 -54.88 -23.92
C ARG A 434 -9.13 -53.67 -24.15
N THR A 435 -9.37 -53.06 -25.30
CA THR A 435 -8.72 -51.92 -25.95
C THR A 435 -8.78 -50.64 -25.12
N LYS A 436 -7.67 -49.89 -25.11
CA LYS A 436 -7.50 -48.61 -24.40
C LYS A 436 -8.24 -47.49 -25.15
N GLN A 437 -9.49 -47.19 -24.76
CA GLN A 437 -10.09 -45.88 -25.04
C GLN A 437 -9.76 -44.91 -23.88
N HIS A 438 -9.15 -43.77 -24.21
CA HIS A 438 -8.94 -42.65 -23.30
C HIS A 438 -10.30 -42.02 -22.92
N GLN A 439 -10.91 -42.48 -21.82
CA GLN A 439 -12.03 -41.75 -21.21
C GLN A 439 -11.50 -40.50 -20.52
N THR A 440 -11.86 -39.33 -21.06
CA THR A 440 -11.70 -38.02 -20.45
C THR A 440 -12.41 -37.97 -19.10
N LEU A 441 -11.66 -37.64 -18.05
CA LEU A 441 -12.14 -37.50 -16.67
C LEU A 441 -13.06 -36.27 -16.57
N ALA A 442 -14.37 -36.45 -16.71
CA ALA A 442 -15.36 -35.38 -16.54
C ALA A 442 -15.60 -35.10 -15.04
N LEU A 443 -15.50 -33.82 -14.65
CA LEU A 443 -15.99 -33.33 -13.37
C LEU A 443 -17.53 -33.19 -13.42
N PRO A 444 -18.24 -33.33 -12.28
CA PRO A 444 -19.70 -33.17 -12.26
C PRO A 444 -20.13 -31.79 -12.77
N ASN A 445 -21.30 -31.72 -13.42
CA ASN A 445 -21.95 -30.47 -13.86
C ASN A 445 -22.16 -29.54 -12.64
N GLN A 446 -21.24 -28.63 -12.40
CA GLN A 446 -21.29 -27.68 -11.29
C GLN A 446 -21.38 -26.25 -11.81
N ARG A 447 -22.20 -25.42 -11.13
CA ARG A 447 -22.51 -24.04 -11.53
C ARG A 447 -21.35 -23.07 -11.24
N SER A 448 -20.44 -23.40 -10.32
CA SER A 448 -19.35 -22.50 -9.88
C SER A 448 -18.04 -23.25 -9.60
N LEU A 449 -16.92 -22.67 -10.02
CA LEU A 449 -15.58 -23.26 -9.81
C LEU A 449 -15.18 -23.31 -8.34
N VAL A 450 -15.71 -22.42 -7.49
CA VAL A 450 -15.33 -22.37 -6.07
C VAL A 450 -15.91 -23.54 -5.26
N ASP A 451 -16.95 -24.21 -5.77
CA ASP A 451 -17.59 -25.33 -5.09
C ASP A 451 -16.69 -26.58 -5.06
N VAL A 452 -15.72 -26.63 -5.98
CA VAL A 452 -14.68 -27.67 -6.06
C VAL A 452 -13.55 -27.45 -5.04
N ALA A 453 -13.48 -26.26 -4.41
CA ALA A 453 -12.44 -25.95 -3.44
C ALA A 453 -12.57 -26.83 -2.18
N THR A 454 -11.44 -27.23 -1.61
CA THR A 454 -11.40 -27.93 -0.33
C THR A 454 -11.74 -26.94 0.80
N PRO A 455 -12.75 -27.23 1.64
CA PRO A 455 -13.06 -26.42 2.82
C PRO A 455 -11.85 -26.19 3.73
N ALA A 456 -11.73 -24.98 4.27
CA ALA A 456 -10.61 -24.59 5.13
C ALA A 456 -10.48 -25.48 6.39
N CYS A 457 -11.58 -26.04 6.91
CA CYS A 457 -11.57 -26.97 8.03
C CYS A 457 -10.84 -28.28 7.70
N TYR A 458 -11.01 -28.83 6.49
CA TYR A 458 -10.29 -30.03 6.05
C TYR A 458 -8.81 -29.75 5.80
N VAL A 459 -8.48 -28.59 5.22
CA VAL A 459 -7.08 -28.15 5.06
C VAL A 459 -6.41 -27.99 6.43
N SER A 460 -7.15 -27.44 7.40
CA SER A 460 -6.70 -27.31 8.78
C SER A 460 -6.45 -28.65 9.43
N ALA A 461 -7.39 -29.59 9.36
CA ALA A 461 -7.22 -30.95 9.89
C ALA A 461 -6.01 -31.66 9.25
N PHE A 462 -5.85 -31.55 7.92
CA PHE A 462 -4.70 -32.07 7.19
C PHE A 462 -3.38 -31.49 7.70
N CYS A 463 -3.26 -30.16 7.79
CA CYS A 463 -2.03 -29.50 8.25
C CYS A 463 -1.72 -29.86 9.71
N GLN A 464 -2.73 -29.87 10.58
CA GLN A 464 -2.58 -30.26 11.98
C GLN A 464 -2.11 -31.71 12.13
N ALA A 465 -2.66 -32.64 11.34
CA ALA A 465 -2.26 -34.04 11.35
C ALA A 465 -0.82 -34.23 10.87
N VAL A 466 -0.43 -33.58 9.76
CA VAL A 466 0.94 -33.65 9.24
C VAL A 466 1.95 -33.06 10.23
N VAL A 467 1.68 -31.88 10.78
CA VAL A 467 2.60 -31.24 11.74
C VAL A 467 2.69 -32.04 13.04
N SER A 468 1.59 -32.65 13.49
CA SER A 468 1.59 -33.55 14.67
C SER A 468 2.37 -34.85 14.44
N LYS A 469 2.47 -35.32 13.20
CA LYS A 469 3.29 -36.50 12.84
C LYS A 469 4.77 -36.14 12.71
N ILE A 470 5.10 -34.94 12.24
CA ILE A 470 6.48 -34.54 11.92
C ILE A 470 7.20 -33.94 13.12
N ILE A 471 6.54 -33.11 13.93
CA ILE A 471 7.17 -32.46 15.09
C ILE A 471 7.11 -33.42 16.28
N PRO A 472 8.26 -33.86 16.83
CA PRO A 472 8.31 -34.63 18.06
C PRO A 472 7.55 -33.96 19.21
N ASN A 473 6.78 -34.75 19.96
CA ASN A 473 5.97 -34.26 21.08
C ASN A 473 6.80 -33.48 22.12
N GLN A 474 8.02 -33.94 22.38
CA GLN A 474 8.95 -33.33 23.36
C GLN A 474 9.35 -31.89 23.00
N PHE A 475 9.20 -31.43 21.74
CA PHE A 475 9.41 -30.02 21.41
C PHE A 475 8.45 -29.09 22.17
N TRP A 476 7.27 -29.60 22.54
CA TRP A 476 6.22 -28.87 23.25
C TRP A 476 6.36 -28.92 24.78
N GLY A 477 7.34 -29.66 25.30
CA GLY A 477 7.50 -29.97 26.72
C GLY A 477 7.07 -31.41 27.02
N ASP A 478 6.84 -31.69 28.30
CA ASP A 478 6.48 -33.01 28.83
C ASP A 478 5.16 -32.95 29.62
N GLY A 479 4.50 -34.09 29.83
CA GLY A 479 3.24 -34.20 30.60
C GLY A 479 2.13 -33.25 30.13
N ASP A 480 1.49 -32.56 31.06
CA ASP A 480 0.38 -31.63 30.78
C ASP A 480 0.80 -30.41 29.95
N THR A 481 2.03 -29.93 30.15
CA THR A 481 2.59 -28.81 29.39
C THR A 481 2.66 -29.16 27.91
N MET A 482 3.08 -30.39 27.59
CA MET A 482 3.10 -30.89 26.22
C MET A 482 1.71 -30.83 25.57
N CYS A 483 0.69 -31.38 26.24
CA CYS A 483 -0.69 -31.40 25.74
C CYS A 483 -1.22 -29.99 25.51
N HIS A 484 -1.05 -29.08 26.48
CA HIS A 484 -1.49 -27.69 26.42
C HIS A 484 -0.80 -26.91 25.29
N ASN A 485 0.53 -26.97 25.22
CA ASN A 485 1.32 -26.25 24.21
C ASN A 485 1.02 -26.76 22.79
N LYS A 486 0.93 -28.08 22.62
CA LYS A 486 0.58 -28.70 21.34
C LYS A 486 -0.83 -28.30 20.90
N ALA A 487 -1.82 -28.38 21.77
CA ALA A 487 -3.20 -27.97 21.46
C ALA A 487 -3.27 -26.48 21.10
N THR A 488 -2.58 -25.62 21.86
CA THR A 488 -2.50 -24.19 21.59
C THR A 488 -1.88 -23.91 20.22
N PHE A 489 -0.75 -24.57 19.90
CA PHE A 489 -0.10 -24.44 18.59
C PHE A 489 -1.02 -24.88 17.44
N LEU A 490 -1.68 -26.03 17.56
CA LEU A 490 -2.58 -26.55 16.53
C LEU A 490 -3.80 -25.62 16.32
N HIS A 491 -4.31 -25.00 17.38
CA HIS A 491 -5.33 -23.96 17.26
C HIS A 491 -4.84 -22.72 16.50
N LYS A 492 -3.57 -22.33 16.67
CA LYS A 492 -2.95 -21.24 15.88
C LYS A 492 -2.78 -21.63 14.41
N VAL A 493 -2.49 -22.90 14.10
CA VAL A 493 -2.47 -23.41 12.72
C VAL A 493 -3.86 -23.32 12.07
N ASP A 494 -4.91 -23.72 12.79
CA ASP A 494 -6.30 -23.55 12.32
C ASP A 494 -6.64 -22.09 12.05
N HIS A 495 -6.28 -21.20 12.98
CA HIS A 495 -6.51 -19.78 12.82
C HIS A 495 -5.78 -19.23 11.58
N PHE A 496 -4.50 -19.59 11.38
CA PHE A 496 -3.68 -19.14 10.24
C PHE A 496 -4.28 -19.52 8.87
N ILE A 497 -4.88 -20.70 8.77
CA ILE A 497 -5.53 -21.19 7.54
C ILE A 497 -6.85 -20.45 7.29
N LYS A 498 -7.61 -20.13 8.35
CA LYS A 498 -8.88 -19.40 8.23
C LYS A 498 -8.72 -17.89 8.00
N LEU A 499 -7.50 -17.35 8.06
CA LEU A 499 -7.23 -15.94 7.77
C LEU A 499 -7.60 -15.55 6.33
N ARG A 500 -8.11 -14.33 6.17
CA ARG A 500 -8.45 -13.75 4.86
C ARG A 500 -7.22 -13.28 4.09
N ARG A 501 -7.35 -12.91 2.81
CA ARG A 501 -6.23 -12.60 1.90
C ARG A 501 -5.22 -11.58 2.44
N PHE A 502 -5.71 -10.55 3.12
CA PHE A 502 -4.92 -9.40 3.61
C PHE A 502 -4.73 -9.38 5.13
N GLU A 503 -5.07 -10.48 5.80
CA GLU A 503 -4.83 -10.65 7.23
C GLU A 503 -3.46 -11.27 7.45
N SER A 504 -2.82 -10.88 8.55
CA SER A 504 -1.47 -11.28 8.93
C SER A 504 -1.46 -11.74 10.38
N MET A 505 -0.60 -12.70 10.68
CA MET A 505 -0.35 -13.21 12.02
C MET A 505 1.06 -12.81 12.45
N SER A 506 1.18 -12.27 13.67
CA SER A 506 2.48 -11.90 14.25
C SER A 506 3.07 -13.05 15.06
N LEU A 507 4.39 -13.05 15.26
CA LEU A 507 5.02 -14.05 16.13
C LEU A 507 4.53 -13.95 17.57
N HIS A 508 4.27 -12.72 18.05
CA HIS A 508 3.66 -12.49 19.36
C HIS A 508 2.29 -13.19 19.51
N GLU A 509 1.47 -13.15 18.47
CA GLU A 509 0.16 -13.81 18.49
C GLU A 509 0.27 -15.34 18.55
N ILE A 510 1.32 -15.90 17.93
CA ILE A 510 1.61 -17.34 17.94
C ILE A 510 2.10 -17.77 19.32
N SER A 511 2.96 -16.97 19.97
CA SER A 511 3.53 -17.32 21.28
C SER A 511 2.56 -17.13 22.45
N GLN A 512 1.48 -16.36 22.28
CA GLN A 512 0.47 -16.16 23.32
C GLN A 512 -0.18 -17.48 23.76
N GLY A 513 -0.13 -17.74 25.07
CA GLY A 513 -0.73 -18.91 25.71
C GLY A 513 0.20 -20.12 25.82
N ILE A 514 1.41 -20.07 25.25
CA ILE A 514 2.39 -21.16 25.32
C ILE A 514 3.23 -21.06 26.60
N LYS A 515 3.34 -22.17 27.33
CA LYS A 515 4.16 -22.30 28.55
C LYS A 515 5.59 -22.71 28.19
N VAL A 516 6.52 -21.76 28.20
CA VAL A 516 7.93 -21.99 27.81
C VAL A 516 8.81 -22.41 28.99
N ALA A 517 8.47 -22.01 30.21
CA ALA A 517 9.29 -22.26 31.41
C ALA A 517 9.51 -23.77 31.65
N ASP A 518 8.47 -24.58 31.44
CA ASP A 518 8.43 -25.99 31.79
C ASP A 518 9.02 -26.92 30.69
N VAL A 519 9.54 -26.36 29.60
CA VAL A 519 10.06 -27.14 28.48
C VAL A 519 11.49 -27.62 28.77
N ALA A 520 11.66 -28.93 28.95
CA ALA A 520 12.91 -29.53 29.42
C ALA A 520 14.12 -29.30 28.49
N TRP A 521 13.96 -29.43 27.17
CA TRP A 521 15.08 -29.32 26.22
C TRP A 521 15.66 -27.89 26.07
N LEU A 522 14.99 -26.87 26.61
CA LEU A 522 15.49 -25.49 26.64
C LEU A 522 16.44 -25.20 27.83
N ARG A 523 16.51 -26.12 28.79
CA ARG A 523 17.39 -26.03 29.95
C ARG A 523 18.86 -26.16 29.54
N PRO A 524 19.79 -25.49 30.23
CA PRO A 524 21.21 -25.74 30.02
C PRO A 524 21.57 -27.16 30.51
N PRO A 525 22.56 -27.84 29.89
CA PRO A 525 23.00 -29.15 30.35
C PRO A 525 23.54 -29.07 31.79
N GLY A 526 23.07 -29.95 32.69
CA GLY A 526 23.51 -30.04 34.10
C GLY A 526 22.75 -29.14 35.10
N ASP A 527 21.58 -28.61 34.74
CA ASP A 527 20.73 -27.78 35.63
C ASP A 527 19.44 -28.53 36.02
N ASP A 528 19.38 -28.96 37.29
CA ASP A 528 18.30 -29.79 37.85
C ASP A 528 17.08 -29.00 38.37
N GLY A 529 16.80 -27.84 37.77
CA GLY A 529 15.55 -27.12 37.98
C GLY A 529 15.56 -26.12 39.15
N GLY A 530 16.65 -25.38 39.32
CA GLY A 530 16.72 -24.25 40.24
C GLY A 530 15.76 -23.09 39.91
N ARG A 531 15.73 -22.05 40.75
CA ARG A 531 14.91 -20.85 40.54
C ARG A 531 15.27 -20.18 39.21
N LEU A 532 14.29 -20.10 38.30
CA LEU A 532 14.44 -19.48 36.98
C LEU A 532 14.76 -17.98 37.08
N SER A 533 15.97 -17.60 36.65
CA SER A 533 16.33 -16.19 36.50
C SER A 533 15.63 -15.56 35.28
N GLN A 534 15.44 -14.24 35.32
CA GLN A 534 14.85 -13.50 34.18
C GLN A 534 15.72 -13.58 32.92
N SER A 535 17.05 -13.67 33.06
CA SER A 535 17.98 -13.83 31.93
C SER A 535 17.85 -15.22 31.30
N ASP A 536 17.69 -16.28 32.11
CA ASP A 536 17.47 -17.63 31.62
C ASP A 536 16.13 -17.75 30.88
N MET A 537 15.04 -17.24 31.47
CA MET A 537 13.71 -17.24 30.84
C MET A 537 13.72 -16.53 29.49
N ARG A 538 14.34 -15.34 29.40
CA ARG A 538 14.48 -14.62 28.12
C ARG A 538 15.25 -15.42 27.08
N LYS A 539 16.27 -16.18 27.47
CA LYS A 539 17.02 -17.02 26.53
C LYS A 539 16.23 -18.24 26.07
N ARG A 540 15.43 -18.86 26.96
CA ARG A 540 14.48 -19.93 26.59
C ARG A 540 13.45 -19.43 25.59
N GLU A 541 12.84 -18.27 25.88
CA GLU A 541 11.90 -17.61 24.97
C GLU A 541 12.56 -17.29 23.62
N GLU A 542 13.80 -16.80 23.60
CA GLU A 542 14.53 -16.52 22.37
C GLU A 542 14.63 -17.75 21.47
N ILE A 543 15.14 -18.87 22.00
CA ILE A 543 15.33 -20.12 21.25
C ILE A 543 13.97 -20.68 20.81
N PHE A 544 12.98 -20.66 21.69
CA PHE A 544 11.64 -21.16 21.39
C PHE A 544 10.92 -20.31 20.32
N HIS A 545 11.11 -18.99 20.32
CA HIS A 545 10.59 -18.10 19.28
C HIS A 545 11.21 -18.39 17.90
N GLU A 546 12.48 -18.80 17.82
CA GLU A 546 13.09 -19.27 16.55
C GLU A 546 12.41 -20.56 16.06
N PHE A 547 12.17 -21.52 16.97
CA PHE A 547 11.42 -22.74 16.66
C PHE A 547 9.99 -22.46 16.18
N LEU A 548 9.22 -21.61 16.87
CA LEU A 548 7.87 -21.25 16.45
C LEU A 548 7.84 -20.58 15.07
N TYR A 549 8.80 -19.68 14.81
CA TYR A 549 8.90 -19.04 13.51
C TYR A 549 9.19 -20.07 12.40
N PHE A 550 10.14 -20.98 12.62
CA PHE A 550 10.44 -22.08 11.69
C PHE A 550 9.22 -22.97 11.46
N ALA A 551 8.48 -23.33 12.50
CA ALA A 551 7.30 -24.19 12.37
C ALA A 551 6.25 -23.59 11.42
N PHE A 552 6.01 -22.28 11.47
CA PHE A 552 5.08 -21.63 10.54
C PHE A 552 5.70 -21.31 9.18
N ASP A 553 6.86 -20.64 9.13
CA ASP A 553 7.46 -20.15 7.88
C ASP A 553 8.07 -21.27 7.03
N SER A 554 8.68 -22.27 7.68
CA SER A 554 9.39 -23.36 7.01
C SER A 554 8.58 -24.66 6.93
N LEU A 555 7.64 -24.93 7.85
CA LEU A 555 6.81 -26.15 7.76
C LEU A 555 5.40 -25.88 7.21
N VAL A 556 4.58 -25.11 7.92
CA VAL A 556 3.16 -24.90 7.56
C VAL A 556 3.01 -24.22 6.19
N ILE A 557 3.71 -23.12 5.95
CA ILE A 557 3.62 -22.39 4.68
C ILE A 557 4.06 -23.26 3.48
N PRO A 558 5.23 -23.93 3.50
CA PRO A 558 5.66 -24.80 2.41
C PRO A 558 4.78 -26.04 2.23
N LEU A 559 4.21 -26.59 3.31
CA LEU A 559 3.24 -27.69 3.23
C LEU A 559 1.99 -27.28 2.45
N ILE A 560 1.38 -26.14 2.80
CA ILE A 560 0.20 -25.63 2.09
C ILE A 560 0.56 -25.35 0.62
N ARG A 561 1.70 -24.69 0.36
CA ARG A 561 2.17 -24.39 -1.01
C ARG A 561 2.37 -25.65 -1.85
N GLY A 562 2.86 -26.72 -1.24
CA GLY A 562 3.15 -27.98 -1.91
C GLY A 562 1.90 -28.83 -2.22
N CYS A 563 0.82 -28.65 -1.47
CA CYS A 563 -0.41 -29.45 -1.63
C CYS A 563 -1.56 -28.72 -2.33
N PHE A 564 -1.67 -27.40 -2.14
CA PHE A 564 -2.81 -26.62 -2.60
C PHE A 564 -2.40 -25.42 -3.46
N TYR A 565 -3.21 -25.11 -4.47
CA TYR A 565 -3.28 -23.82 -5.13
C TYR A 565 -4.24 -22.91 -4.36
N VAL A 566 -3.69 -21.87 -3.74
CA VAL A 566 -4.47 -20.95 -2.90
C VAL A 566 -4.76 -19.66 -3.65
N THR A 567 -6.04 -19.32 -3.80
CA THR A 567 -6.52 -18.13 -4.51
C THR A 567 -7.79 -17.54 -3.90
N GLU A 568 -8.05 -16.27 -4.16
CA GLU A 568 -9.35 -15.63 -3.98
C GLU A 568 -10.24 -15.83 -5.22
N SER A 569 -11.49 -15.36 -5.15
CA SER A 569 -12.40 -15.27 -6.31
C SER A 569 -12.85 -13.83 -6.53
N ASN A 570 -13.34 -13.52 -7.73
CA ASN A 570 -13.82 -12.16 -8.03
C ASN A 570 -15.07 -11.77 -7.22
N THR A 571 -15.89 -12.75 -6.85
CA THR A 571 -17.19 -12.51 -6.23
C THR A 571 -17.15 -12.58 -4.71
N HIS A 572 -16.17 -13.24 -4.09
CA HIS A 572 -16.17 -13.50 -2.64
C HIS A 572 -15.19 -12.60 -1.84
N PHE A 573 -14.83 -11.44 -2.38
CA PHE A 573 -13.95 -10.45 -1.74
C PHE A 573 -12.60 -11.01 -1.23
N ASN A 574 -12.39 -11.04 0.08
CA ASN A 574 -11.12 -11.42 0.71
C ASN A 574 -11.10 -12.89 1.17
N GLU A 575 -12.15 -13.65 0.88
CA GLU A 575 -12.21 -15.09 1.18
C GLU A 575 -11.14 -15.85 0.39
N VAL A 576 -10.59 -16.89 1.03
CA VAL A 576 -9.47 -17.66 0.50
C VAL A 576 -9.94 -19.08 0.22
N PHE A 577 -9.72 -19.54 -1.00
CA PHE A 577 -10.08 -20.88 -1.47
C PHE A 577 -8.82 -21.72 -1.65
N TYR A 578 -8.92 -22.99 -1.27
CA TYR A 578 -7.85 -23.97 -1.33
C TYR A 578 -8.21 -25.05 -2.34
N PHE A 579 -7.57 -25.05 -3.50
CA PHE A 579 -7.75 -26.12 -4.48
C PHE A 579 -6.60 -27.11 -4.37
N ARG A 580 -6.86 -28.41 -4.26
CA ARG A 580 -5.77 -29.38 -4.42
C ARG A 580 -5.13 -29.22 -5.81
N HIS A 581 -3.81 -29.37 -5.89
CA HIS A 581 -3.06 -29.08 -7.12
C HIS A 581 -3.47 -29.94 -8.33
N ASP A 582 -3.82 -31.20 -8.11
CA ASP A 582 -4.35 -32.10 -9.13
C ASP A 582 -5.69 -31.61 -9.68
N VAL A 583 -6.62 -31.24 -8.79
CA VAL A 583 -7.94 -30.71 -9.15
C VAL A 583 -7.83 -29.37 -9.86
N TRP A 584 -7.03 -28.43 -9.33
CA TRP A 584 -6.80 -27.14 -9.96
C TRP A 584 -6.25 -27.29 -11.39
N ARG A 585 -5.31 -28.23 -11.60
CA ARG A 585 -4.76 -28.49 -12.92
C ARG A 585 -5.81 -29.04 -13.89
N LEU A 586 -6.70 -29.92 -13.45
CA LEU A 586 -7.79 -30.43 -14.29
C LEU A 586 -8.75 -29.30 -14.71
N LEU A 587 -9.06 -28.38 -13.80
CA LEU A 587 -9.91 -27.21 -14.10
C LEU A 587 -9.20 -26.20 -15.01
N ALA A 588 -7.92 -25.93 -14.73
CA ALA A 588 -7.17 -24.90 -15.44
C ALA A 588 -6.72 -25.31 -16.85
N ALA A 589 -6.51 -26.61 -17.10
CA ALA A 589 -5.97 -27.07 -18.38
C ALA A 589 -6.90 -26.78 -19.59
N PRO A 590 -8.21 -27.10 -19.55
CA PRO A 590 -9.15 -26.73 -20.61
C PRO A 590 -9.23 -25.22 -20.83
N ALA A 591 -9.33 -24.44 -19.74
CA ALA A 591 -9.39 -22.98 -19.83
C ALA A 591 -8.12 -22.39 -20.47
N ILE A 592 -6.94 -22.90 -20.10
CA ILE A 592 -5.68 -22.47 -20.73
C ILE A 592 -5.65 -22.85 -22.22
N ALA A 593 -6.19 -24.01 -22.59
CA ALA A 593 -6.27 -24.42 -24.00
C ALA A 593 -7.20 -23.51 -24.80
N GLU A 594 -8.35 -23.13 -24.23
CA GLU A 594 -9.27 -22.16 -24.83
C GLU A 594 -8.61 -20.79 -25.04
N PHE A 595 -7.95 -20.26 -24.00
CA PHE A 595 -7.23 -18.99 -24.11
C PHE A 595 -6.11 -19.05 -25.16
N ARG A 596 -5.42 -20.19 -25.27
CA ARG A 596 -4.40 -20.40 -26.29
C ARG A 596 -5.00 -20.30 -27.69
N GLY A 597 -6.09 -21.01 -27.96
CA GLY A 597 -6.73 -20.97 -29.28
C GLY A 597 -7.26 -19.59 -29.68
N LYS A 598 -7.74 -18.79 -28.71
CA LYS A 598 -8.39 -17.49 -29.00
C LYS A 598 -7.47 -16.27 -28.96
N MET A 599 -6.44 -16.26 -28.11
CA MET A 599 -5.69 -15.02 -27.78
C MET A 599 -4.18 -15.14 -27.94
N PHE A 600 -3.62 -16.34 -28.09
CA PHE A 600 -2.18 -16.55 -28.02
C PHE A 600 -1.62 -17.38 -29.17
N GLU A 601 -0.49 -16.94 -29.69
CA GLU A 601 0.29 -17.68 -30.67
C GLU A 601 1.55 -18.20 -30.00
N GLU A 602 1.88 -19.48 -30.22
CA GLU A 602 3.12 -20.06 -29.71
C GLU A 602 4.32 -19.47 -30.46
N VAL A 603 5.35 -19.07 -29.72
CA VAL A 603 6.61 -18.55 -30.28
C VAL A 603 7.72 -19.54 -29.95
N GLU A 604 8.54 -19.86 -30.95
CA GLU A 604 9.71 -20.71 -30.77
C GLU A 604 10.68 -20.13 -29.73
N ALA A 605 11.33 -20.99 -28.95
CA ALA A 605 12.18 -20.57 -27.84
C ALA A 605 13.36 -19.69 -28.28
N ALA A 606 13.99 -19.99 -29.43
CA ALA A 606 15.11 -19.21 -29.97
C ALA A 606 14.66 -17.79 -30.34
N LYS A 607 13.61 -17.67 -31.16
CA LYS A 607 12.99 -16.39 -31.55
C LYS A 607 12.50 -15.60 -30.34
N ALA A 608 11.90 -16.26 -29.36
CA ALA A 608 11.45 -15.60 -28.12
C ALA A 608 12.63 -15.05 -27.31
N GLN A 609 13.78 -15.72 -27.32
CA GLN A 609 14.98 -15.26 -26.63
C GLN A 609 15.63 -14.08 -27.36
N GLU A 610 15.70 -14.14 -28.70
CA GLU A 610 16.13 -13.02 -29.55
C GLU A 610 15.28 -11.76 -29.30
N ILE A 611 13.95 -11.90 -29.32
CA ILE A 611 13.03 -10.80 -29.01
C ILE A 611 13.23 -10.28 -27.58
N LEU A 612 13.60 -11.12 -26.62
CA LEU A 612 13.83 -10.68 -25.24
C LEU A 612 15.19 -10.01 -25.04
N ASP A 613 16.20 -10.36 -25.83
CA ASP A 613 17.53 -9.75 -25.77
C ASP A 613 17.58 -8.43 -26.55
N SER A 614 16.75 -8.26 -27.60
CA SER A 614 16.69 -7.02 -28.40
C SER A 614 16.00 -5.85 -27.68
N ARG A 615 15.31 -6.09 -26.55
CA ARG A 615 14.46 -5.08 -25.90
C ARG A 615 14.53 -5.04 -24.38
N ARG A 616 13.86 -4.03 -23.81
CA ARG A 616 13.71 -3.86 -22.35
C ARG A 616 12.48 -4.55 -21.76
N LEU A 617 11.43 -4.80 -22.56
CA LEU A 617 10.23 -5.47 -22.06
C LEU A 617 10.52 -6.95 -21.79
N GLY A 618 10.11 -7.40 -20.60
CA GLY A 618 10.25 -8.78 -20.18
C GLY A 618 9.15 -9.68 -20.74
N CYS A 619 9.10 -10.90 -20.18
CA CYS A 619 8.03 -11.86 -20.45
C CYS A 619 7.12 -11.93 -19.21
N GLY A 620 5.82 -11.74 -19.42
CA GLY A 620 4.78 -11.81 -18.40
C GLY A 620 4.49 -13.26 -17.96
N GLN A 621 3.74 -13.40 -16.88
CA GLN A 621 3.21 -14.70 -16.43
C GLN A 621 1.72 -14.64 -16.27
N ILE A 622 1.06 -15.73 -16.65
CA ILE A 622 -0.37 -15.87 -16.52
C ILE A 622 -0.76 -16.26 -15.09
N ARG A 623 -1.87 -15.68 -14.62
CA ARG A 623 -2.59 -16.02 -13.41
C ARG A 623 -4.08 -16.16 -13.76
N LEU A 624 -4.67 -17.28 -13.33
CA LEU A 624 -6.11 -17.51 -13.48
C LEU A 624 -6.82 -17.16 -12.18
N LEU A 625 -8.02 -16.59 -12.30
CA LEU A 625 -8.85 -16.19 -11.17
C LEU A 625 -10.28 -16.69 -11.38
N PRO A 626 -10.87 -17.46 -10.45
CA PRO A 626 -12.24 -17.93 -10.58
C PRO A 626 -13.26 -16.78 -10.68
N LYS A 627 -14.17 -16.86 -11.66
CA LYS A 627 -15.27 -15.93 -11.90
C LYS A 627 -16.54 -16.73 -12.25
N GLY A 628 -17.30 -17.12 -11.24
CA GLY A 628 -18.46 -18.01 -11.43
C GLY A 628 -18.02 -19.38 -11.97
N GLY A 629 -18.62 -19.82 -13.08
CA GLY A 629 -18.25 -21.06 -13.78
C GLY A 629 -17.00 -20.97 -14.67
N THR A 630 -16.42 -19.78 -14.87
CA THR A 630 -15.29 -19.57 -15.79
C THR A 630 -14.08 -18.93 -15.12
N PHE A 631 -12.95 -18.86 -15.83
CA PHE A 631 -11.73 -18.19 -15.34
C PHE A 631 -11.58 -16.80 -15.96
N ARG A 632 -11.12 -15.85 -15.14
CA ARG A 632 -10.55 -14.58 -15.62
C ARG A 632 -9.03 -14.71 -15.74
N LEU A 633 -8.50 -14.35 -16.90
CA LEU A 633 -7.07 -14.31 -17.17
C LEU A 633 -6.46 -12.98 -16.71
N ILE A 634 -5.38 -13.03 -15.93
CA ILE A 634 -4.61 -11.84 -15.52
C ILE A 634 -3.12 -12.08 -15.78
N MET A 635 -2.45 -11.10 -16.39
CA MET A 635 -1.02 -11.12 -16.64
C MET A 635 -0.28 -10.39 -15.51
N ASN A 636 0.64 -11.10 -14.84
CA ASN A 636 1.49 -10.52 -13.82
C ASN A 636 2.68 -9.79 -14.45
N LEU A 637 2.49 -8.50 -14.73
CA LEU A 637 3.50 -7.59 -15.30
C LEU A 637 4.30 -6.81 -14.24
N LYS A 638 4.01 -7.03 -12.95
CA LYS A 638 4.74 -6.44 -11.81
C LYS A 638 5.91 -7.29 -11.33
N ARG A 639 5.97 -8.56 -11.74
CA ARG A 639 7.06 -9.47 -11.36
C ARG A 639 8.38 -8.96 -11.93
N ARG A 640 9.39 -8.83 -11.08
CA ARG A 640 10.78 -8.54 -11.48
C ARG A 640 11.50 -9.85 -11.77
N LYS A 641 12.23 -9.91 -12.89
CA LYS A 641 13.16 -11.03 -13.13
C LYS A 641 14.43 -10.81 -12.29
N LEU A 642 15.05 -11.88 -11.80
CA LEU A 642 16.44 -11.77 -11.36
C LEU A 642 17.29 -11.39 -12.59
N GLY A 643 18.23 -10.46 -12.43
CA GLY A 643 19.14 -10.07 -13.52
C GLY A 643 19.96 -11.25 -14.03
N LYS A 644 20.61 -11.11 -15.20
CA LYS A 644 21.66 -12.03 -15.66
C LYS A 644 22.71 -12.17 -14.53
N ALA A 645 23.36 -13.34 -14.44
CA ALA A 645 24.16 -13.80 -13.28
C ALA A 645 25.23 -12.81 -12.73
N SER A 646 25.62 -11.80 -13.51
CA SER A 646 26.57 -10.75 -13.12
C SER A 646 25.96 -9.63 -12.24
N SER A 647 24.64 -9.50 -12.15
CA SER A 647 23.98 -8.44 -11.37
C SER A 647 23.18 -9.02 -10.21
N LYS A 648 23.64 -8.79 -8.97
CA LYS A 648 22.89 -9.10 -7.73
C LYS A 648 21.61 -8.25 -7.57
N ALA A 649 21.27 -7.37 -8.53
CA ALA A 649 20.07 -6.53 -8.49
C ALA A 649 18.93 -7.12 -9.33
N PRO A 650 17.69 -7.19 -8.80
CA PRO A 650 16.53 -7.60 -9.59
C PRO A 650 16.26 -6.59 -10.72
N GLY A 651 15.99 -7.08 -11.92
CA GLY A 651 15.66 -6.26 -13.08
C GLY A 651 14.34 -5.47 -12.91
N LEU A 652 14.08 -4.56 -13.84
CA LEU A 652 12.84 -3.79 -13.86
C LEU A 652 11.64 -4.69 -14.22
N SER A 653 10.47 -4.41 -13.63
CA SER A 653 9.23 -5.04 -14.08
C SER A 653 8.72 -4.38 -15.36
N ILE A 654 7.89 -5.08 -16.15
CA ILE A 654 7.27 -4.51 -17.35
C ILE A 654 6.51 -3.22 -16.99
N ASN A 655 5.73 -3.23 -15.91
CA ASN A 655 5.03 -2.03 -15.43
C ASN A 655 5.98 -0.91 -14.97
N SER A 656 7.24 -1.20 -14.61
CA SER A 656 8.25 -0.18 -14.32
C SER A 656 8.82 0.43 -15.60
N VAL A 657 8.97 -0.35 -16.66
CA VAL A 657 9.41 0.12 -17.99
C VAL A 657 8.33 0.98 -18.65
N LEU A 658 7.05 0.61 -18.50
CA LEU A 658 5.90 1.35 -19.04
C LEU A 658 5.51 2.59 -18.21
N LYS A 659 6.14 2.81 -17.05
CA LYS A 659 5.77 3.90 -16.14
C LYS A 659 5.89 5.30 -16.77
N PRO A 660 6.91 5.61 -17.60
CA PRO A 660 6.99 6.88 -18.31
C PRO A 660 5.78 7.12 -19.23
N ILE A 661 5.36 6.11 -20.00
CA ILE A 661 4.16 6.20 -20.86
C ILE A 661 2.93 6.53 -20.01
N HIS A 662 2.73 5.82 -18.89
CA HIS A 662 1.61 6.11 -18.00
C HIS A 662 1.66 7.56 -17.49
N CYS A 663 2.83 8.11 -17.18
CA CYS A 663 2.95 9.51 -16.76
C CYS A 663 2.59 10.47 -17.91
N VAL A 664 3.06 10.21 -19.13
CA VAL A 664 2.76 11.03 -20.32
C VAL A 664 1.27 10.98 -20.68
N LEU A 665 0.63 9.80 -20.65
CA LEU A 665 -0.80 9.70 -20.92
C LEU A 665 -1.66 10.40 -19.86
N ASN A 666 -1.18 10.50 -18.61
CA ASN A 666 -1.85 11.34 -17.61
C ASN A 666 -1.75 12.83 -17.95
N LEU A 667 -0.57 13.28 -18.42
CA LEU A 667 -0.39 14.66 -18.88
C LEU A 667 -1.32 14.98 -20.06
N GLU A 668 -1.35 14.12 -21.09
CA GLU A 668 -2.21 14.32 -22.27
C GLU A 668 -3.70 14.28 -21.92
N LYS A 669 -4.10 13.42 -20.98
CA LYS A 669 -5.46 13.40 -20.42
C LYS A 669 -5.81 14.74 -19.80
N ASP A 670 -4.93 15.28 -18.94
CA ASP A 670 -5.19 16.52 -18.23
C ASP A 670 -5.18 17.73 -19.19
N ALA A 671 -4.35 17.67 -20.23
CA ALA A 671 -4.27 18.70 -21.25
C ALA A 671 -5.46 18.69 -22.23
N ASN A 672 -5.99 17.51 -22.59
CA ASN A 672 -7.08 17.38 -23.57
C ASN A 672 -8.16 16.36 -23.11
N PRO A 673 -8.98 16.69 -22.09
CA PRO A 673 -9.98 15.75 -21.56
C PRO A 673 -11.03 15.30 -22.58
N SER A 674 -11.36 16.16 -23.56
CA SER A 674 -12.36 15.87 -24.61
C SER A 674 -11.99 14.65 -25.48
N ARG A 675 -10.70 14.34 -25.65
CA ARG A 675 -10.25 13.16 -26.43
C ARG A 675 -10.63 11.82 -25.79
N LEU A 676 -10.96 11.81 -24.50
CA LEU A 676 -11.44 10.62 -23.79
C LEU A 676 -12.97 10.50 -23.79
N GLY A 677 -13.66 11.42 -24.48
CA GLY A 677 -15.11 11.41 -24.65
C GLY A 677 -15.84 11.22 -23.34
N SER A 678 -16.70 10.22 -23.31
CA SER A 678 -17.57 9.91 -22.18
C SER A 678 -16.91 9.11 -21.05
N SER A 679 -15.60 8.89 -21.11
CA SER A 679 -14.86 8.07 -20.14
C SER A 679 -14.80 8.69 -18.73
N LEU A 680 -15.00 7.82 -17.74
CA LEU A 680 -14.76 8.05 -16.32
C LEU A 680 -13.44 7.36 -15.92
N MET A 681 -12.57 8.07 -15.18
CA MET A 681 -11.36 7.48 -14.61
C MET A 681 -11.63 6.87 -13.23
N SER A 682 -12.65 7.39 -12.56
CA SER A 682 -13.16 6.87 -11.30
C SER A 682 -14.69 6.98 -11.25
N VAL A 683 -15.33 6.16 -10.42
CA VAL A 683 -16.77 6.30 -10.11
C VAL A 683 -17.07 7.70 -9.55
N GLY A 684 -16.09 8.33 -8.88
CA GLY A 684 -16.16 9.69 -8.39
C GLY A 684 -16.40 10.74 -9.48
N ASP A 685 -15.97 10.48 -10.71
CA ASP A 685 -16.04 11.45 -11.81
C ASP A 685 -17.47 11.58 -12.36
N ALA A 686 -18.31 10.53 -12.21
CA ALA A 686 -19.72 10.56 -12.59
C ALA A 686 -20.47 11.69 -11.89
N TYR A 687 -20.08 11.97 -10.63
CA TYR A 687 -20.68 13.02 -9.82
C TYR A 687 -20.61 14.40 -10.46
N ASN A 688 -19.42 14.80 -10.93
CA ASN A 688 -19.22 16.12 -11.52
C ASN A 688 -19.98 16.25 -12.85
N ARG A 689 -20.12 15.15 -13.61
CA ARG A 689 -20.84 15.14 -14.88
C ARG A 689 -22.36 15.22 -14.68
N LEU A 690 -22.90 14.41 -13.78
CA LEU A 690 -24.32 14.46 -13.38
C LEU A 690 -24.70 15.83 -12.84
N LYS A 691 -23.85 16.43 -12.00
CA LYS A 691 -24.10 17.76 -11.45
C LYS A 691 -24.14 18.83 -12.54
N ARG A 692 -23.19 18.81 -13.49
CA ARG A 692 -23.18 19.75 -14.63
C ARG A 692 -24.40 19.58 -15.52
N PHE A 693 -24.77 18.33 -15.82
CA PHE A 693 -25.96 18.03 -16.63
C PHE A 693 -27.25 18.54 -15.97
N LYS A 694 -27.43 18.26 -14.66
CA LYS A 694 -28.56 18.79 -13.88
C LYS A 694 -28.59 20.33 -13.84
N GLN A 695 -27.42 20.98 -13.77
CA GLN A 695 -27.31 22.45 -13.82
C GLN A 695 -27.67 23.02 -15.20
N MET A 696 -27.20 22.41 -16.29
CA MET A 696 -27.50 22.84 -17.65
C MET A 696 -29.00 22.78 -17.98
N LEU A 697 -29.67 21.74 -17.48
CA LEU A 697 -31.11 21.57 -17.70
C LEU A 697 -31.96 22.55 -16.87
N GLY A 698 -31.42 23.13 -15.79
CA GLY A 698 -32.19 24.01 -14.89
C GLY A 698 -33.26 23.27 -14.06
N PRO A 699 -33.96 23.97 -13.15
CA PRO A 699 -34.99 23.39 -12.30
C PRO A 699 -36.22 22.97 -13.11
N GLY A 700 -36.72 21.76 -12.87
CA GLY A 700 -37.94 21.25 -13.50
C GLY A 700 -38.14 19.76 -13.22
N ASN A 701 -39.40 19.32 -13.12
CA ASN A 701 -39.72 17.90 -13.00
C ASN A 701 -39.71 17.29 -14.41
N ARG A 702 -38.71 16.45 -14.70
CA ARG A 702 -38.53 15.82 -16.01
C ARG A 702 -38.46 14.31 -15.86
N ARG A 703 -38.91 13.62 -16.90
CA ARG A 703 -38.71 12.18 -17.02
C ARG A 703 -37.38 11.94 -17.73
N PHE A 704 -36.48 11.18 -17.10
CA PHE A 704 -35.24 10.74 -17.72
C PHE A 704 -35.36 9.30 -18.19
N TYR A 705 -34.86 9.04 -19.40
CA TYR A 705 -34.71 7.71 -19.97
C TYR A 705 -33.26 7.27 -19.75
N LEU A 706 -33.09 6.17 -19.04
CA LEU A 706 -31.78 5.63 -18.68
C LEU A 706 -31.58 4.28 -19.34
N ALA A 707 -30.42 4.08 -19.94
CA ALA A 707 -30.03 2.83 -20.56
C ALA A 707 -28.60 2.46 -20.16
N LYS A 708 -28.41 1.22 -19.71
CA LYS A 708 -27.11 0.66 -19.31
C LYS A 708 -26.75 -0.50 -20.24
N VAL A 709 -25.51 -0.50 -20.72
CA VAL A 709 -24.96 -1.56 -21.57
C VAL A 709 -23.61 -2.05 -21.00
N ASP A 710 -23.39 -3.37 -20.98
CA ASP A 710 -22.15 -4.05 -20.51
C ASP A 710 -21.46 -4.70 -21.71
N VAL A 711 -20.27 -4.21 -22.07
CA VAL A 711 -19.46 -4.78 -23.16
C VAL A 711 -18.74 -6.05 -22.69
N HIS A 712 -18.92 -7.14 -23.41
CA HIS A 712 -18.30 -8.42 -23.09
C HIS A 712 -16.79 -8.38 -23.36
N ALA A 713 -16.01 -8.75 -22.32
CA ALA A 713 -14.57 -8.97 -22.41
C ALA A 713 -13.77 -7.84 -23.11
N ALA A 714 -14.10 -6.58 -22.82
CA ALA A 714 -13.56 -5.39 -23.50
C ALA A 714 -12.04 -5.38 -23.72
N PHE A 715 -11.23 -5.83 -22.76
CA PHE A 715 -9.78 -5.86 -22.97
C PHE A 715 -9.32 -6.98 -23.90
N ASP A 716 -10.03 -8.11 -23.94
CA ASP A 716 -9.60 -9.31 -24.64
C ASP A 716 -10.01 -9.28 -26.12
N THR A 717 -10.98 -8.45 -26.49
CA THR A 717 -11.52 -8.35 -27.86
C THR A 717 -10.92 -7.23 -28.71
N ILE A 718 -10.28 -6.22 -28.09
CA ILE A 718 -9.73 -5.04 -28.79
C ILE A 718 -8.74 -5.45 -29.91
N PRO A 719 -8.94 -4.99 -31.15
CA PRO A 719 -7.98 -5.17 -32.25
C PRO A 719 -6.67 -4.41 -32.01
N GLN A 720 -5.54 -5.13 -32.03
CA GLN A 720 -4.22 -4.56 -31.70
C GLN A 720 -3.73 -3.51 -32.70
N ALA A 721 -3.93 -3.74 -34.00
CA ALA A 721 -3.49 -2.80 -35.05
C ALA A 721 -4.24 -1.45 -34.97
N ALA A 722 -5.56 -1.50 -34.74
CA ALA A 722 -6.38 -0.30 -34.63
C ALA A 722 -5.96 0.57 -33.44
N ILE A 723 -5.66 -0.04 -32.30
CA ILE A 723 -5.23 0.71 -31.12
C ILE A 723 -3.80 1.26 -31.26
N ALA A 724 -2.88 0.53 -31.89
CA ALA A 724 -1.53 1.03 -32.17
C ALA A 724 -1.60 2.28 -33.06
N LYS A 725 -2.42 2.25 -34.12
CA LYS A 725 -2.67 3.39 -35.01
C LYS A 725 -3.29 4.58 -34.26
N LEU A 726 -4.28 4.34 -33.41
CA LEU A 726 -4.91 5.40 -32.61
C LEU A 726 -3.89 6.08 -31.67
N MET A 727 -3.09 5.28 -30.95
CA MET A 727 -2.14 5.78 -29.97
C MET A 727 -1.00 6.61 -30.59
N ALA A 728 -0.68 6.38 -31.86
CA ALA A 728 0.29 7.18 -32.60
C ALA A 728 -0.11 8.67 -32.69
N GLY A 729 -1.42 8.98 -32.71
CA GLY A 729 -1.96 10.34 -32.76
C GLY A 729 -2.29 10.98 -31.41
N VAL A 730 -2.12 10.25 -30.29
CA VAL A 730 -2.45 10.75 -28.95
C VAL A 730 -1.34 11.64 -28.39
N LEU A 731 -0.07 11.28 -28.60
CA LEU A 731 1.08 12.04 -28.11
C LEU A 731 1.34 13.25 -29.02
N LYS A 732 1.04 14.46 -28.52
CA LYS A 732 1.18 15.71 -29.30
C LYS A 732 2.61 16.25 -29.31
N GLN A 733 3.34 16.14 -28.20
CA GLN A 733 4.65 16.75 -28.05
C GLN A 733 5.75 15.89 -28.66
N ARG A 734 6.81 16.53 -29.18
CA ARG A 734 8.00 15.82 -29.71
C ARG A 734 8.81 15.16 -28.59
N GLN A 735 8.84 15.76 -27.41
CA GLN A 735 9.58 15.28 -26.24
C GLN A 735 8.82 15.53 -24.94
N TYR A 736 9.05 14.67 -23.96
CA TYR A 736 8.48 14.77 -22.62
C TYR A 736 9.55 14.60 -21.54
N VAL A 737 9.44 15.34 -20.46
CA VAL A 737 10.35 15.25 -19.31
C VAL A 737 9.61 14.63 -18.13
N VAL A 738 10.12 13.53 -17.58
CA VAL A 738 9.55 12.89 -16.39
C VAL A 738 10.38 13.24 -15.17
N LYS A 739 9.78 14.00 -14.24
CA LYS A 739 10.34 14.36 -12.93
C LYS A 739 9.74 13.47 -11.84
N LYS A 740 10.47 13.29 -10.73
CA LYS A 740 10.00 12.50 -9.57
C LYS A 740 9.98 13.36 -8.31
N HIS A 741 9.05 13.05 -7.41
CA HIS A 741 9.01 13.64 -6.08
C HIS A 741 8.55 12.61 -5.06
N ALA A 742 8.93 12.84 -3.80
CA ALA A 742 8.42 12.10 -2.66
C ALA A 742 7.35 12.92 -1.94
N GLU A 743 6.34 12.22 -1.43
CA GLU A 743 5.31 12.77 -0.55
C GLU A 743 5.40 12.04 0.79
N VAL A 744 5.58 12.80 1.87
CA VAL A 744 5.65 12.29 3.24
C VAL A 744 4.49 12.85 4.04
N GLN A 745 3.61 11.97 4.49
CA GLN A 745 2.48 12.33 5.34
C GLN A 745 2.70 11.79 6.76
N PRO A 746 2.22 12.51 7.79
CA PRO A 746 2.16 11.97 9.14
C PRO A 746 1.52 10.59 9.16
N GLY A 747 2.03 9.72 10.03
CA GLY A 747 1.37 8.46 10.29
C GLY A 747 -0.05 8.73 10.81
N LYS A 748 -0.97 7.81 10.53
CA LYS A 748 -2.36 7.93 10.99
C LYS A 748 -2.40 7.75 12.52
N ARG A 749 -2.22 8.83 13.29
CA ARG A 749 -2.56 8.85 14.73
C ARG A 749 -4.07 8.78 14.88
N SER A 750 -4.55 7.93 15.76
CA SER A 750 -5.91 8.04 16.25
C SER A 750 -6.00 9.29 17.13
N THR A 751 -7.04 10.09 16.95
CA THR A 751 -7.34 11.32 17.68
C THR A 751 -7.77 11.07 19.13
N SER A 752 -7.08 10.17 19.84
CA SER A 752 -7.27 9.94 21.27
C SER A 752 -6.28 10.80 22.06
N GLY A 753 -6.82 11.68 22.91
CA GLY A 753 -6.07 12.63 23.75
C GLY A 753 -5.40 12.01 24.97
N SER A 754 -4.78 10.84 24.83
CA SER A 754 -4.06 10.18 25.93
C SER A 754 -2.59 9.98 25.55
N SER A 755 -1.73 10.60 26.36
CA SER A 755 -0.28 10.46 26.33
C SER A 755 0.13 8.99 26.47
N LYS A 756 0.70 8.41 25.40
CA LYS A 756 1.71 7.33 25.43
C LYS A 756 2.18 6.98 24.01
N THR A 757 3.27 7.62 23.59
CA THR A 757 4.49 7.06 22.93
C THR A 757 4.38 5.89 21.93
N GLY A 758 3.30 5.77 21.16
CA GLY A 758 3.31 4.99 19.91
C GLY A 758 3.64 5.88 18.71
N SER A 759 4.90 5.90 18.24
CA SER A 759 5.24 6.62 16.99
C SER A 759 4.51 5.95 15.81
N SER A 760 3.58 6.68 15.19
CA SER A 760 2.94 6.20 13.97
C SER A 760 3.91 6.38 12.81
N LYS A 761 4.34 5.28 12.19
CA LYS A 761 5.23 5.34 11.01
C LYS A 761 4.62 6.26 9.93
N PRO A 762 5.38 7.23 9.40
CA PRO A 762 4.93 8.14 8.37
C PRO A 762 4.71 7.38 7.07
N ILE A 763 3.78 7.90 6.28
CA ILE A 763 3.43 7.32 4.99
C ILE A 763 4.28 8.02 3.95
N ARG A 764 5.16 7.25 3.29
CA ARG A 764 6.03 7.73 2.21
C ARG A 764 5.52 7.22 0.87
N ARG A 765 5.40 8.10 -0.13
CA ARG A 765 5.02 7.73 -1.50
C ARG A 765 5.95 8.40 -2.49
N TRP A 766 6.30 7.67 -3.54
CA TRP A 766 7.08 8.18 -4.66
C TRP A 766 6.17 8.36 -5.86
N HIS A 767 6.16 9.57 -6.39
CA HIS A 767 5.35 9.97 -7.53
C HIS A 767 6.26 10.39 -8.68
N ALA A 768 5.80 10.15 -9.90
CA ALA A 768 6.47 10.53 -11.13
C ALA A 768 5.45 11.27 -12.00
N THR A 769 5.85 12.43 -12.49
CA THR A 769 4.99 13.35 -13.25
C THR A 769 5.69 13.67 -14.56
N ALA A 770 4.95 13.57 -15.67
CA ALA A 770 5.44 14.01 -16.96
C ALA A 770 5.12 15.49 -17.16
N LEU A 771 6.02 16.19 -17.83
CA LEU A 771 5.92 17.58 -18.24
C LEU A 771 6.20 17.66 -19.74
N ALA A 772 5.65 18.69 -20.37
CA ALA A 772 6.04 19.05 -21.72
C ALA A 772 7.49 19.58 -21.70
N ALA A 773 8.19 19.51 -22.83
CA ALA A 773 9.61 19.90 -22.90
C ALA A 773 9.84 21.40 -22.67
N ASP A 774 8.82 22.21 -22.93
CA ASP A 774 8.73 23.66 -22.79
C ASP A 774 8.15 24.13 -21.44
N ASP A 775 7.80 23.21 -20.52
CA ASP A 775 7.26 23.59 -19.21
C ASP A 775 8.39 23.92 -18.23
N ASP A 776 8.75 25.21 -18.17
CA ASP A 776 9.79 25.77 -17.29
C ASP A 776 9.31 26.03 -15.85
N ARG A 777 8.04 25.74 -15.53
CA ARG A 777 7.50 26.05 -14.20
C ARG A 777 8.23 25.31 -13.09
N SER A 778 8.55 26.05 -12.03
CA SER A 778 9.17 25.50 -10.84
C SER A 778 8.26 24.46 -10.17
N PHE A 779 8.81 23.54 -9.38
CA PHE A 779 7.97 22.59 -8.64
C PHE A 779 7.04 23.28 -7.64
N LEU A 780 7.48 24.41 -7.07
CA LEU A 780 6.66 25.21 -6.18
C LEU A 780 5.45 25.80 -6.92
N GLU A 781 5.61 26.33 -8.13
CA GLU A 781 4.49 26.80 -8.97
C GLU A 781 3.55 25.66 -9.34
N ARG A 782 4.09 24.48 -9.68
CA ARG A 782 3.26 23.30 -9.96
C ARG A 782 2.48 22.85 -8.72
N LEU A 783 3.05 23.00 -7.53
CA LEU A 783 2.36 22.77 -6.27
C LEU A 783 1.28 23.82 -6.01
N LYS A 784 1.43 25.08 -6.43
CA LYS A 784 0.36 26.09 -6.34
C LYS A 784 -0.90 25.70 -7.14
N GLY A 785 -0.75 24.86 -8.16
CA GLY A 785 -1.87 24.28 -8.92
C GLY A 785 -2.61 23.11 -8.22
N PRO A 786 -3.38 22.30 -8.99
CA PRO A 786 -4.19 21.19 -8.46
C PRO A 786 -3.39 20.16 -7.65
N MET A 787 -2.08 20.05 -7.92
CA MET A 787 -1.18 19.09 -7.28
C MET A 787 -1.02 19.35 -5.78
N GLY A 788 -0.85 20.61 -5.34
CA GLY A 788 -0.69 20.94 -3.92
C GLY A 788 -2.00 20.94 -3.14
N GLY A 789 -3.13 21.25 -3.78
CA GLY A 789 -4.46 21.21 -3.14
C GLY A 789 -5.03 19.81 -2.92
N SER A 790 -4.55 18.81 -3.67
CA SER A 790 -5.12 17.45 -3.66
C SER A 790 -4.93 16.73 -2.32
N ARG A 791 -3.88 17.00 -1.55
CA ARG A 791 -3.54 16.24 -0.32
C ARG A 791 -3.14 17.19 0.80
N PRO A 792 -3.88 17.28 1.93
CA PRO A 792 -3.46 18.08 3.08
C PRO A 792 -2.33 17.39 3.85
N HIS A 793 -1.68 18.15 4.73
CA HIS A 793 -0.71 17.64 5.70
C HIS A 793 0.41 16.80 5.06
N THR A 794 0.93 17.26 3.92
CA THR A 794 1.94 16.55 3.13
C THR A 794 3.21 17.37 3.01
N VAL A 795 4.35 16.74 3.26
CA VAL A 795 5.67 17.27 2.93
C VAL A 795 6.08 16.74 1.56
N PHE A 796 6.36 17.65 0.63
CA PHE A 796 6.86 17.35 -0.70
C PHE A 796 8.39 17.48 -0.72
N VAL A 797 9.06 16.52 -1.35
CA VAL A 797 10.51 16.52 -1.55
C VAL A 797 10.78 16.24 -3.02
N GLU A 798 11.32 17.22 -3.74
CA GLU A 798 11.61 17.09 -5.16
C GLU A 798 12.87 16.25 -5.39
N ASN A 799 12.89 15.45 -6.45
CA ASN A 799 14.09 14.78 -6.92
C ASN A 799 14.67 15.53 -8.12
N VAL A 800 15.96 15.86 -8.04
CA VAL A 800 16.70 16.60 -9.07
C VAL A 800 16.84 15.81 -10.38
N VAL A 801 16.87 14.48 -10.29
CA VAL A 801 17.07 13.62 -11.47
C VAL A 801 15.77 13.51 -12.28
N HIS A 802 15.80 14.06 -13.48
CA HIS A 802 14.76 13.92 -14.49
C HIS A 802 15.22 13.02 -15.64
N ARG A 803 14.26 12.55 -16.44
CA ARG A 803 14.54 11.80 -17.67
C ARG A 803 13.71 12.33 -18.81
N THR A 804 14.36 12.59 -19.93
CA THR A 804 13.71 13.03 -21.16
C THR A 804 13.43 11.84 -22.06
N TYR A 805 12.24 11.83 -22.67
CA TYR A 805 11.80 10.77 -23.58
C TYR A 805 11.28 11.41 -24.87
N LYS A 806 11.76 10.91 -26.02
CA LYS A 806 11.21 11.27 -27.34
C LYS A 806 9.86 10.60 -27.53
N ALA A 807 8.90 11.31 -28.13
CA ALA A 807 7.57 10.75 -28.42
C ALA A 807 7.66 9.48 -29.26
N GLU A 808 8.49 9.44 -30.29
CA GLU A 808 8.65 8.29 -31.17
C GLU A 808 9.13 7.02 -30.44
N SER A 809 10.03 7.18 -29.47
CA SER A 809 10.47 6.07 -28.62
C SER A 809 9.34 5.55 -27.72
N LEU A 810 8.47 6.45 -27.24
CA LEU A 810 7.30 6.06 -26.43
C LEU A 810 6.22 5.39 -27.29
N LYS A 811 5.97 5.88 -28.51
CA LYS A 811 5.04 5.27 -29.47
C LYS A 811 5.49 3.86 -29.85
N SER A 812 6.77 3.70 -30.18
CA SER A 812 7.38 2.40 -30.46
C SER A 812 7.21 1.44 -29.28
N LEU A 813 7.45 1.91 -28.05
CA LEU A 813 7.27 1.10 -26.85
C LEU A 813 5.79 0.74 -26.57
N ILE A 814 4.83 1.59 -26.93
CA ILE A 814 3.39 1.27 -26.86
C ILE A 814 3.05 0.17 -27.86
N ALA A 815 3.43 0.33 -29.13
CA ALA A 815 3.19 -0.65 -30.19
C ALA A 815 3.82 -2.00 -29.82
N GLU A 816 5.09 -1.99 -29.39
CA GLU A 816 5.80 -3.19 -28.93
C GLU A 816 5.13 -3.85 -27.71
N HIS A 817 4.57 -3.06 -26.79
CA HIS A 817 3.83 -3.59 -25.64
C HIS A 817 2.50 -4.24 -26.02
N VAL A 818 1.80 -3.71 -27.03
CA VAL A 818 0.50 -4.22 -27.48
C VAL A 818 0.67 -5.42 -28.41
N GLU A 819 1.49 -5.28 -29.45
CA GLU A 819 1.61 -6.25 -30.55
C GLU A 819 2.60 -7.38 -30.25
N GLN A 820 3.65 -7.11 -29.45
CA GLN A 820 4.72 -8.06 -29.13
C GLN A 820 4.72 -8.44 -27.64
N ASN A 821 3.55 -8.48 -27.01
CA ASN A 821 3.43 -8.91 -25.62
C ASN A 821 3.70 -10.42 -25.47
N LEU A 822 4.78 -10.78 -24.77
CA LEU A 822 5.16 -12.18 -24.54
C LEU A 822 4.74 -12.65 -23.15
N VAL A 823 4.12 -13.83 -23.08
CA VAL A 823 3.71 -14.49 -21.84
C VAL A 823 4.25 -15.92 -21.75
N ARG A 824 4.63 -16.34 -20.55
CA ARG A 824 5.11 -17.70 -20.30
C ARG A 824 4.01 -18.57 -19.69
N ILE A 825 3.66 -19.64 -20.40
CA ILE A 825 2.67 -20.64 -19.97
C ILE A 825 3.37 -22.00 -19.87
N GLY A 826 3.62 -22.47 -18.65
CA GLY A 826 4.45 -23.65 -18.43
C GLY A 826 5.90 -23.38 -18.84
N LYS A 827 6.44 -24.21 -19.74
CA LYS A 827 7.79 -24.07 -20.31
C LYS A 827 7.83 -23.28 -21.63
N LYS A 828 6.68 -23.12 -22.29
CA LYS A 828 6.55 -22.48 -23.61
C LYS A 828 6.29 -20.97 -23.48
N VAL A 829 6.67 -20.24 -24.52
CA VAL A 829 6.44 -18.79 -24.64
C VAL A 829 5.39 -18.54 -25.71
N PHE A 830 4.49 -17.61 -25.44
CA PHE A 830 3.41 -17.24 -26.34
C PHE A 830 3.37 -15.72 -26.54
N ARG A 831 2.99 -15.28 -27.73
CA ARG A 831 2.66 -13.89 -28.06
C ARG A 831 1.16 -13.69 -27.94
N GLN A 832 0.71 -12.61 -27.30
CA GLN A 832 -0.69 -12.23 -27.33
C GLN A 832 -1.02 -11.62 -28.69
N SER A 833 -1.93 -12.25 -29.45
CA SER A 833 -2.33 -11.81 -30.79
C SER A 833 -3.64 -11.03 -30.82
N ARG A 834 -4.53 -11.23 -29.83
CA ARG A 834 -5.80 -10.52 -29.72
C ARG A 834 -5.96 -9.87 -28.34
N GLY A 835 -6.53 -8.65 -28.33
CA GLY A 835 -6.75 -7.87 -27.12
C GLY A 835 -5.48 -7.24 -26.56
N ILE A 836 -5.64 -6.56 -25.43
CA ILE A 836 -4.59 -5.89 -24.66
C ILE A 836 -4.33 -6.62 -23.33
N PRO A 837 -3.12 -6.56 -22.77
CA PRO A 837 -2.76 -7.35 -21.59
C PRO A 837 -3.48 -6.90 -20.31
N GLN A 838 -4.36 -7.74 -19.75
CA GLN A 838 -4.96 -7.49 -18.44
C GLN A 838 -3.89 -7.51 -17.33
N GLY A 839 -3.71 -6.40 -16.62
CA GLY A 839 -2.66 -6.24 -15.59
C GLY A 839 -1.53 -5.29 -15.96
N SER A 840 -1.55 -4.77 -17.20
CA SER A 840 -0.74 -3.60 -17.57
C SER A 840 -1.31 -2.33 -16.95
N ILE A 841 -0.41 -1.41 -16.59
CA ILE A 841 -0.79 -0.07 -16.12
C ILE A 841 -1.38 0.79 -17.25
N LEU A 842 -1.22 0.39 -18.51
CA LEU A 842 -1.69 1.16 -19.66
C LEU A 842 -3.07 0.73 -20.15
N SER A 843 -3.52 -0.49 -19.85
CA SER A 843 -4.72 -1.07 -20.48
C SER A 843 -5.98 -0.23 -20.31
N SER A 844 -6.17 0.41 -19.16
CA SER A 844 -7.30 1.30 -18.93
C SER A 844 -7.25 2.55 -19.81
N PHE A 845 -6.08 3.17 -19.97
CA PHE A 845 -5.92 4.31 -20.89
C PHE A 845 -6.18 3.91 -22.33
N LEU A 846 -5.54 2.81 -22.75
CA LEU A 846 -5.66 2.24 -24.08
C LEU A 846 -7.14 1.99 -24.43
N CYS A 847 -7.87 1.27 -23.58
CA CYS A 847 -9.29 1.01 -23.74
C CYS A 847 -10.13 2.30 -23.75
N ASN A 848 -9.84 3.26 -22.86
CA ASN A 848 -10.62 4.49 -22.79
C ASN A 848 -10.47 5.37 -24.03
N TYR A 849 -9.26 5.52 -24.58
CA TYR A 849 -9.07 6.23 -25.86
C TYR A 849 -9.73 5.48 -27.01
N PHE A 850 -9.64 4.15 -27.03
CA PHE A 850 -10.22 3.34 -28.08
C PHE A 850 -11.74 3.46 -28.16
N TYR A 851 -12.44 3.34 -27.03
CA TYR A 851 -13.89 3.53 -27.00
C TYR A 851 -14.32 5.00 -27.12
N ALA A 852 -13.47 5.97 -26.80
CA ALA A 852 -13.75 7.36 -27.13
C ALA A 852 -13.75 7.62 -28.64
N ASP A 853 -13.03 6.81 -29.42
CA ASP A 853 -13.10 6.85 -30.89
C ASP A 853 -14.39 6.20 -31.42
N LEU A 854 -14.82 5.09 -30.81
CA LEU A 854 -16.11 4.46 -31.07
C LEU A 854 -17.26 5.45 -30.83
N GLU A 855 -17.26 6.11 -29.66
CA GLU A 855 -18.28 7.10 -29.29
C GLU A 855 -18.41 8.19 -30.36
N ARG A 856 -17.27 8.73 -30.84
CA ARG A 856 -17.26 9.79 -31.86
C ARG A 856 -17.80 9.33 -33.22
N ARG A 857 -17.56 8.08 -33.61
CA ARG A 857 -17.95 7.59 -34.95
C ARG A 857 -19.36 7.00 -35.01
N HIS A 858 -19.77 6.28 -33.97
CA HIS A 858 -21.02 5.52 -33.97
C HIS A 858 -22.08 6.08 -33.03
N LEU A 859 -21.70 6.89 -32.04
CA LEU A 859 -22.62 7.46 -31.05
C LEU A 859 -22.65 8.99 -31.10
N GLY A 860 -22.28 9.59 -32.24
CA GLY A 860 -22.22 11.04 -32.42
C GLY A 860 -23.58 11.73 -32.27
N PHE A 861 -24.68 11.02 -32.54
CA PHE A 861 -26.05 11.51 -32.34
C PHE A 861 -26.39 11.82 -30.87
N LEU A 862 -25.58 11.33 -29.93
CA LEU A 862 -25.71 11.60 -28.49
C LEU A 862 -24.97 12.87 -28.06
N ASP A 863 -24.24 13.55 -28.96
CA ASP A 863 -23.61 14.84 -28.69
C ASP A 863 -24.64 15.97 -28.74
N ALA A 864 -25.59 15.92 -27.81
CA ALA A 864 -26.72 16.82 -27.72
C ALA A 864 -26.94 17.25 -26.25
N PRO A 865 -27.46 18.47 -26.01
CA PRO A 865 -27.58 19.02 -24.65
C PRO A 865 -28.59 18.28 -23.77
N ASP A 866 -29.49 17.49 -24.36
CA ASP A 866 -30.47 16.65 -23.70
C ASP A 866 -29.94 15.26 -23.32
N CYS A 867 -28.69 14.95 -23.70
CA CYS A 867 -28.05 13.65 -23.49
C CYS A 867 -26.83 13.75 -22.55
N LEU A 868 -26.65 12.72 -21.72
CA LEU A 868 -25.45 12.50 -20.93
C LEU A 868 -25.01 11.05 -21.08
N LEU A 869 -23.93 10.84 -21.84
CA LEU A 869 -23.25 9.55 -21.92
C LEU A 869 -22.09 9.50 -20.92
N MET A 870 -22.01 8.41 -20.17
CA MET A 870 -20.92 8.12 -19.25
C MET A 870 -20.45 6.68 -19.44
N ARG A 871 -19.14 6.47 -19.34
CA ARG A 871 -18.55 5.13 -19.47
C ARG A 871 -17.45 4.86 -18.45
N LEU A 872 -17.53 3.74 -17.75
CA LEU A 872 -16.45 3.24 -16.93
C LEU A 872 -15.90 1.95 -17.54
N ILE A 873 -14.86 2.09 -18.38
CA ILE A 873 -14.24 1.00 -19.15
C ILE A 873 -15.28 0.34 -20.07
N ASP A 874 -15.92 -0.74 -19.61
CA ASP A 874 -16.85 -1.63 -20.31
C ASP A 874 -18.32 -1.38 -19.96
N ASP A 875 -18.61 -0.67 -18.86
CA ASP A 875 -19.96 -0.27 -18.47
C ASP A 875 -20.31 1.10 -19.09
N PHE A 876 -21.31 1.14 -19.97
CA PHE A 876 -21.89 2.38 -20.51
C PHE A 876 -23.21 2.72 -19.80
N LEU A 877 -23.44 4.01 -19.60
CA LEU A 877 -24.70 4.58 -19.09
C LEU A 877 -25.07 5.81 -19.92
N LEU A 878 -26.24 5.77 -20.54
CA LEU A 878 -26.89 6.89 -21.18
C LEU A 878 -28.02 7.41 -20.28
N ILE A 879 -28.13 8.74 -20.18
CA ILE A 879 -29.27 9.45 -19.60
C ILE A 879 -29.73 10.47 -20.65
N THR A 880 -31.00 10.42 -21.06
CA THR A 880 -31.55 11.31 -22.08
C THR A 880 -32.98 11.75 -21.72
N LEU A 881 -33.43 12.87 -22.28
CA LEU A 881 -34.83 13.30 -22.25
C LEU A 881 -35.66 12.72 -23.40
N ASP A 882 -34.98 12.20 -24.43
CA ASP A 882 -35.59 11.65 -25.63
C ASP A 882 -35.49 10.11 -25.65
N GLU A 883 -36.64 9.45 -25.60
CA GLU A 883 -36.77 8.00 -25.62
C GLU A 883 -36.19 7.38 -26.90
N SER A 884 -36.36 8.06 -28.05
CA SER A 884 -35.91 7.54 -29.35
C SER A 884 -34.39 7.37 -29.40
N LYS A 885 -33.63 8.32 -28.83
CA LYS A 885 -32.16 8.23 -28.72
C LYS A 885 -31.72 7.10 -27.80
N ALA A 886 -32.48 6.80 -26.74
CA ALA A 886 -32.18 5.67 -25.88
C ALA A 886 -32.39 4.33 -26.60
N VAL A 887 -33.46 4.23 -27.40
CA VAL A 887 -33.74 3.06 -28.25
C VAL A 887 -32.65 2.89 -29.31
N GLU A 888 -32.27 3.96 -30.01
CA GLU A 888 -31.21 3.93 -31.01
C GLU A 888 -29.85 3.52 -30.41
N PHE A 889 -29.51 4.04 -29.22
CA PHE A 889 -28.29 3.69 -28.50
C PHE A 889 -28.23 2.19 -28.16
N VAL A 890 -29.28 1.63 -27.55
CA VAL A 890 -29.29 0.21 -27.17
C VAL A 890 -29.29 -0.68 -28.41
N THR A 891 -30.07 -0.34 -29.45
CA THR A 891 -30.14 -1.10 -30.70
C THR A 891 -28.78 -1.13 -31.41
N THR A 892 -28.11 0.03 -31.52
CA THR A 892 -26.77 0.14 -32.11
C THR A 892 -25.75 -0.71 -31.35
N MET A 893 -25.81 -0.69 -30.02
CA MET A 893 -24.90 -1.47 -29.18
C MET A 893 -25.21 -2.98 -29.21
N HIS A 894 -26.48 -3.38 -29.32
CA HIS A 894 -26.91 -4.79 -29.44
C HIS A 894 -26.53 -5.41 -30.77
N ARG A 895 -26.58 -4.63 -31.86
CA ARG A 895 -26.10 -5.05 -33.19
C ARG A 895 -24.60 -5.42 -33.18
N GLY A 896 -23.85 -4.86 -32.24
CA GLY A 896 -22.41 -5.06 -32.12
C GLY A 896 -21.60 -4.22 -33.10
N LEU A 897 -20.34 -3.96 -32.75
CA LEU A 897 -19.41 -3.15 -33.55
C LEU A 897 -18.10 -3.93 -33.76
N PRO A 898 -18.02 -4.77 -34.83
CA PRO A 898 -16.89 -5.66 -35.08
C PRO A 898 -15.54 -4.94 -35.23
N ASP A 899 -15.53 -3.76 -35.85
CA ASP A 899 -14.31 -2.94 -36.03
C ASP A 899 -13.66 -2.53 -34.70
N TYR A 900 -14.44 -2.53 -33.63
CA TYR A 900 -14.01 -2.25 -32.27
C TYR A 900 -13.99 -3.50 -31.37
N GLY A 901 -14.31 -4.68 -31.91
CA GLY A 901 -14.44 -5.92 -31.15
C GLY A 901 -15.49 -5.82 -30.03
N VAL A 902 -16.55 -5.02 -30.22
CA VAL A 902 -17.60 -4.81 -29.23
C VAL A 902 -18.73 -5.81 -29.47
N GLU A 903 -18.94 -6.65 -28.46
CA GLU A 903 -20.08 -7.54 -28.32
C GLU A 903 -20.74 -7.23 -26.97
N VAL A 904 -22.06 -7.08 -26.92
CA VAL A 904 -22.79 -6.69 -25.72
C VAL A 904 -23.40 -7.91 -25.04
N ASN A 905 -23.38 -7.93 -23.71
CA ASN A 905 -24.16 -8.88 -22.94
C ASN A 905 -25.62 -8.40 -22.82
N GLN A 906 -26.49 -8.97 -23.65
CA GLN A 906 -27.91 -8.61 -23.71
C GLN A 906 -28.61 -8.81 -22.35
N ASP A 907 -28.32 -9.90 -21.62
CA ASP A 907 -28.91 -10.21 -20.31
C ASP A 907 -28.57 -9.19 -19.21
N LYS A 908 -27.49 -8.42 -19.41
CA LYS A 908 -27.05 -7.37 -18.50
C LYS A 908 -27.43 -5.97 -18.95
N THR A 909 -28.02 -5.84 -20.14
CA THR A 909 -28.57 -4.57 -20.58
C THR A 909 -29.77 -4.24 -19.72
N LEU A 910 -29.90 -2.97 -19.33
CA LEU A 910 -30.94 -2.54 -18.40
C LEU A 910 -31.48 -1.17 -18.80
N VAL A 911 -32.80 -1.01 -18.83
CA VAL A 911 -33.48 0.23 -19.21
C VAL A 911 -34.49 0.69 -18.15
N SER A 912 -34.83 1.98 -18.13
CA SER A 912 -35.84 2.54 -17.21
C SER A 912 -37.27 2.52 -17.77
N PHE A 913 -37.44 2.16 -19.04
CA PHE A 913 -38.69 2.20 -19.80
C PHE A 913 -38.91 0.87 -20.54
N GLU A 914 -40.05 0.71 -21.20
CA GLU A 914 -40.34 -0.50 -21.97
C GLU A 914 -39.66 -0.44 -23.33
N MET A 915 -38.90 -1.48 -23.65
CA MET A 915 -38.13 -1.55 -24.88
C MET A 915 -38.01 -2.99 -25.35
N HIS A 916 -38.14 -3.17 -26.66
CA HIS A 916 -37.91 -4.43 -27.36
C HIS A 916 -36.81 -4.23 -28.40
N VAL A 917 -35.95 -5.23 -28.54
CA VAL A 917 -34.94 -5.33 -29.61
C VAL A 917 -35.07 -6.72 -30.20
N ASP A 918 -35.26 -6.82 -31.51
CA ASP A 918 -35.43 -8.10 -32.24
C ASP A 918 -36.44 -9.05 -31.55
N ASP A 919 -37.64 -8.52 -31.23
CA ASP A 919 -38.74 -9.22 -30.52
C ASP A 919 -38.41 -9.73 -29.11
N LYS A 920 -37.27 -9.36 -28.54
CA LYS A 920 -36.89 -9.67 -27.16
C LYS A 920 -37.04 -8.46 -26.25
N GLN A 921 -37.73 -8.66 -25.13
CA GLN A 921 -37.89 -7.63 -24.12
C GLN A 921 -36.55 -7.38 -23.39
N VAL A 922 -36.12 -6.12 -23.34
CA VAL A 922 -34.93 -5.72 -22.59
C VAL A 922 -35.27 -5.64 -21.09
N PRO A 923 -34.41 -6.13 -20.19
CA PRO A 923 -34.66 -6.02 -18.75
C PRO A 923 -34.93 -4.58 -18.30
N ARG A 924 -36.02 -4.38 -17.55
CA ARG A 924 -36.46 -3.07 -17.02
C ARG A 924 -36.25 -2.98 -15.50
N VAL A 925 -35.86 -1.80 -15.02
CA VAL A 925 -35.80 -1.51 -13.57
C VAL A 925 -37.21 -1.34 -13.00
N SER A 926 -37.48 -1.91 -11.82
CA SER A 926 -38.74 -1.73 -11.10
C SER A 926 -39.01 -0.25 -10.81
N GLU A 927 -40.26 0.21 -11.00
CA GLU A 927 -40.64 1.59 -10.72
C GLU A 927 -40.33 1.98 -9.26
N GLY A 928 -39.75 3.17 -9.07
CA GLY A 928 -39.31 3.68 -7.75
C GLY A 928 -37.99 3.09 -7.23
N GLY A 929 -37.44 2.06 -7.86
CA GLY A 929 -36.08 1.57 -7.59
C GLY A 929 -35.06 2.39 -8.37
N GLY A 930 -34.20 3.15 -7.69
CA GLY A 930 -33.15 3.94 -8.38
C GLY A 930 -32.32 3.11 -9.38
N PHE A 931 -31.89 3.73 -10.46
CA PHE A 931 -31.22 3.08 -11.59
C PHE A 931 -29.77 2.69 -11.26
N PRO A 932 -29.37 1.42 -11.37
CA PRO A 932 -28.07 0.96 -10.89
C PRO A 932 -26.92 1.19 -11.87
N TYR A 933 -25.85 1.86 -11.43
CA TYR A 933 -24.63 2.06 -12.21
C TYR A 933 -23.37 2.10 -11.35
N CYS A 934 -22.38 1.24 -11.64
CA CYS A 934 -21.10 1.15 -10.92
C CYS A 934 -21.18 1.17 -9.38
N GLY A 935 -22.25 0.58 -8.81
CA GLY A 935 -22.52 0.52 -7.37
C GLY A 935 -23.14 1.80 -6.79
N LEU A 936 -23.70 2.66 -7.63
CA LEU A 936 -24.58 3.78 -7.29
C LEU A 936 -26.01 3.46 -7.74
N LEU A 937 -26.98 4.16 -7.17
CA LEU A 937 -28.35 4.22 -7.66
C LEU A 937 -28.64 5.69 -8.03
N ILE A 938 -29.18 5.90 -9.22
CA ILE A 938 -29.52 7.23 -9.75
C ILE A 938 -31.04 7.32 -9.87
N ASP A 939 -31.65 8.30 -9.23
CA ASP A 939 -33.10 8.49 -9.35
C ASP A 939 -33.49 8.95 -10.77
N GLY A 940 -34.50 8.29 -11.35
CA GLY A 940 -34.94 8.56 -12.73
C GLY A 940 -35.71 9.87 -12.94
N ARG A 941 -35.95 10.65 -11.88
CA ARG A 941 -36.65 11.95 -11.93
C ARG A 941 -35.80 13.09 -11.35
N SER A 942 -35.21 12.90 -10.17
CA SER A 942 -34.42 13.93 -9.48
C SER A 942 -32.93 13.87 -9.81
N LEU A 943 -32.43 12.76 -10.37
CA LEU A 943 -31.01 12.43 -10.49
C LEU A 943 -30.28 12.39 -9.15
N ASP A 944 -31.00 12.22 -8.03
CA ASP A 944 -30.37 11.99 -6.72
C ASP A 944 -29.51 10.72 -6.77
N ILE A 945 -28.31 10.81 -6.18
CA ILE A 945 -27.32 9.74 -6.15
C ILE A 945 -27.30 9.11 -4.76
N THR A 946 -27.71 7.85 -4.68
CA THR A 946 -27.58 7.02 -3.47
C THR A 946 -26.67 5.82 -3.73
N LYS A 947 -26.37 5.04 -2.69
CA LYS A 947 -25.47 3.89 -2.80
C LYS A 947 -26.27 2.61 -3.05
N ASP A 948 -25.85 1.79 -4.01
CA ASP A 948 -26.43 0.45 -4.17
C ASP A 948 -25.98 -0.47 -3.01
N THR A 949 -26.87 -0.66 -2.05
CA THR A 949 -26.64 -1.48 -0.85
C THR A 949 -27.19 -2.90 -1.01
N LYS A 950 -28.22 -3.12 -1.83
CA LYS A 950 -28.90 -4.42 -2.03
C LYS A 950 -27.96 -5.52 -2.55
N ARG A 951 -26.94 -5.18 -3.35
CA ARG A 951 -25.89 -6.14 -3.77
C ARG A 951 -25.09 -6.75 -2.61
N SER A 952 -25.13 -6.14 -1.42
CA SER A 952 -24.35 -6.56 -0.26
C SER A 952 -25.11 -7.51 0.69
N ASP A 953 -26.44 -7.63 0.57
CA ASP A 953 -27.26 -8.34 1.56
C ASP A 953 -27.11 -9.88 1.50
N GLY A 954 -26.68 -10.44 0.36
CA GLY A 954 -26.44 -11.89 0.22
C GLY A 954 -25.02 -12.36 0.54
N MET A 955 -24.02 -11.46 0.50
CA MET A 955 -22.62 -11.81 0.69
C MET A 955 -22.16 -11.41 2.09
N ALA A 956 -22.01 -12.40 2.98
CA ALA A 956 -21.65 -12.20 4.39
C ALA A 956 -20.61 -11.09 4.56
N VAL A 957 -21.01 -9.95 5.15
CA VAL A 957 -20.17 -8.75 5.39
C VAL A 957 -18.80 -9.13 5.96
N SER A 958 -18.77 -10.18 6.79
CA SER A 958 -17.56 -10.79 7.34
C SER A 958 -16.50 -11.14 6.30
N LYS A 959 -16.87 -11.62 5.11
CA LYS A 959 -15.95 -11.98 4.01
C LYS A 959 -15.24 -10.76 3.39
N SER A 960 -15.84 -9.58 3.48
CA SER A 960 -15.25 -8.31 3.00
C SER A 960 -14.28 -7.66 3.99
N LEU A 961 -14.27 -8.11 5.25
CA LEU A 961 -13.49 -7.48 6.31
C LEU A 961 -12.01 -7.87 6.25
N THR A 962 -11.19 -7.09 6.95
CA THR A 962 -9.81 -7.41 7.29
C THR A 962 -9.64 -7.11 8.77
N VAL A 963 -9.48 -8.17 9.55
CA VAL A 963 -9.37 -8.11 11.01
C VAL A 963 -7.90 -8.07 11.42
N ASP A 964 -7.60 -7.24 12.41
CA ASP A 964 -6.25 -7.06 12.93
C ASP A 964 -6.19 -7.67 14.35
N PHE A 965 -5.53 -8.82 14.45
CA PHE A 965 -5.36 -9.62 15.68
C PHE A 965 -4.12 -9.20 16.50
N GLY A 966 -3.50 -8.07 16.15
CA GLY A 966 -2.29 -7.58 16.82
C GLY A 966 -2.52 -7.09 18.25
N ARG A 967 -1.45 -6.56 18.86
CA ARG A 967 -1.35 -6.20 20.29
C ARG A 967 -2.37 -5.16 20.80
N SER A 968 -3.00 -4.40 19.91
CA SER A 968 -3.89 -3.28 20.29
C SER A 968 -5.29 -3.43 19.67
N PRO A 969 -6.06 -4.48 20.04
CA PRO A 969 -7.33 -4.81 19.38
C PRO A 969 -8.38 -3.71 19.52
N GLY A 970 -8.48 -3.06 20.69
CA GLY A 970 -9.42 -1.95 20.90
C GLY A 970 -9.12 -0.72 20.04
N HIS A 971 -7.84 -0.33 19.94
CA HIS A 971 -7.41 0.77 19.06
C HIS A 971 -7.63 0.42 17.58
N ASN A 972 -7.29 -0.80 17.18
CA ASN A 972 -7.51 -1.30 15.83
C ASN A 972 -9.00 -1.31 15.48
N PHE A 973 -9.85 -1.73 16.41
CA PHE A 973 -11.31 -1.69 16.28
C PHE A 973 -11.81 -0.27 16.00
N GLN A 974 -11.54 0.70 16.89
CA GLN A 974 -12.00 2.08 16.72
C GLN A 974 -11.52 2.67 15.39
N ARG A 975 -10.23 2.48 15.07
CA ARG A 975 -9.63 2.92 13.80
C ARG A 975 -10.35 2.31 12.59
N ARG A 976 -10.62 1.00 12.60
CA ARG A 976 -11.30 0.28 11.51
C ARG A 976 -12.73 0.77 11.31
N MET A 977 -13.45 1.08 12.40
CA MET A 977 -14.81 1.62 12.33
C MET A 977 -14.85 3.02 11.73
N LEU A 978 -13.96 3.92 12.19
CA LEU A 978 -13.84 5.26 11.61
C LEU A 978 -13.44 5.21 10.11
N TYR A 979 -12.54 4.30 9.73
CA TYR A 979 -12.21 4.09 8.31
C TYR A 979 -13.35 3.49 7.50
N ALA A 980 -14.21 2.66 8.09
CA ALA A 980 -15.36 2.12 7.40
C ALA A 980 -16.32 3.25 7.00
N PHE A 981 -16.61 4.19 7.91
CA PHE A 981 -17.40 5.37 7.60
C PHE A 981 -16.69 6.28 6.58
N ALA A 982 -15.39 6.55 6.76
CA ALA A 982 -14.64 7.41 5.84
C ALA A 982 -14.61 6.89 4.39
N ARG A 983 -14.76 5.58 4.16
CA ARG A 983 -14.90 5.02 2.80
C ARG A 983 -16.28 5.21 2.20
N ARG A 984 -17.30 5.39 3.04
CA ARG A 984 -18.68 5.69 2.62
C ARG A 984 -18.92 7.19 2.47
N SER A 985 -18.04 8.04 3.00
CA SER A 985 -18.24 9.50 3.04
C SER A 985 -17.92 10.27 1.74
N HIS A 986 -18.02 9.64 0.56
CA HIS A 986 -17.70 10.32 -0.71
C HIS A 986 -18.62 11.53 -0.94
N PRO A 987 -18.12 12.70 -1.38
CA PRO A 987 -18.92 13.93 -1.52
C PRO A 987 -20.21 13.77 -2.34
N MET A 988 -20.18 12.95 -3.38
CA MET A 988 -21.34 12.69 -4.26
C MET A 988 -22.64 12.30 -3.54
N LEU A 989 -22.56 11.65 -2.38
CA LEU A 989 -23.72 11.14 -1.63
C LEU A 989 -24.27 12.16 -0.62
N TYR A 990 -23.50 13.22 -0.33
CA TYR A 990 -23.80 14.15 0.76
C TYR A 990 -23.89 15.61 0.30
N ASP A 991 -23.68 15.90 -0.99
CA ASP A 991 -23.83 17.26 -1.50
C ASP A 991 -25.30 17.64 -1.59
N THR A 992 -25.75 18.55 -0.72
CA THR A 992 -27.14 19.03 -0.66
C THR A 992 -27.49 20.00 -1.79
N SER A 993 -26.51 20.44 -2.59
CA SER A 993 -26.78 21.23 -3.80
C SER A 993 -27.11 20.34 -5.01
N HIS A 994 -26.77 19.05 -4.96
CA HIS A 994 -27.10 18.09 -6.01
C HIS A 994 -28.23 17.15 -5.58
N ASN A 995 -28.12 16.59 -4.37
CA ASN A 995 -29.09 15.66 -3.81
C ASN A 995 -30.11 16.36 -2.92
N SER A 996 -31.34 15.85 -2.90
CA SER A 996 -32.34 16.25 -1.91
C SER A 996 -31.87 15.98 -0.47
N LYS A 997 -32.36 16.78 0.50
CA LYS A 997 -32.04 16.58 1.92
C LYS A 997 -32.46 15.19 2.42
N SER A 998 -33.59 14.66 1.92
CA SER A 998 -34.05 13.31 2.22
C SER A 998 -33.07 12.25 1.73
N ALA A 999 -32.59 12.34 0.48
CA ALA A 999 -31.59 11.40 -0.08
C ALA A 999 -30.26 11.44 0.69
N VAL A 1000 -29.82 12.62 1.14
CA VAL A 1000 -28.60 12.78 1.97
C VAL A 1000 -28.79 12.14 3.35
N LEU A 1001 -29.94 12.33 4.00
CA LEU A 1001 -30.25 11.71 5.29
C LEU A 1001 -30.40 10.19 5.18
N GLN A 1002 -31.02 9.69 4.11
CA GLN A 1002 -31.08 8.27 3.80
C GLN A 1002 -29.67 7.69 3.60
N SER A 1003 -28.82 8.36 2.81
CA SER A 1003 -27.43 7.95 2.59
C SER A 1003 -26.59 7.96 3.88
N LEU A 1004 -26.89 8.86 4.83
CA LEU A 1004 -26.30 8.85 6.17
C LEU A 1004 -26.74 7.63 6.97
N ASN A 1005 -28.06 7.37 7.02
CA ASN A 1005 -28.63 6.22 7.73
C ASN A 1005 -28.05 4.90 7.20
N GLU A 1006 -28.05 4.71 5.88
CA GLU A 1006 -27.49 3.52 5.22
C GLU A 1006 -25.99 3.35 5.49
N ALA A 1007 -25.22 4.44 5.49
CA ALA A 1007 -23.80 4.40 5.82
C ALA A 1007 -23.55 3.97 7.27
N PHE A 1008 -24.32 4.49 8.23
CA PHE A 1008 -24.22 4.09 9.63
C PHE A 1008 -24.69 2.65 9.86
N ARG A 1009 -25.74 2.20 9.15
CA ARG A 1009 -26.21 0.81 9.16
C ARG A 1009 -25.14 -0.16 8.66
N ASP A 1010 -24.50 0.12 7.52
CA ASP A 1010 -23.36 -0.66 6.99
C ASP A 1010 -22.19 -0.70 7.99
N VAL A 1011 -21.86 0.44 8.62
CA VAL A 1011 -20.79 0.49 9.62
C VAL A 1011 -21.14 -0.32 10.86
N CYS A 1012 -22.39 -0.28 11.34
CA CYS A 1012 -22.85 -1.08 12.47
C CYS A 1012 -22.80 -2.58 12.17
N GLN A 1013 -23.25 -3.01 10.98
CA GLN A 1013 -23.14 -4.40 10.54
C GLN A 1013 -21.68 -4.87 10.46
N ARG A 1014 -20.79 -4.01 9.92
CA ARG A 1014 -19.34 -4.28 9.89
C ARG A 1014 -18.72 -4.34 11.28
N MET A 1015 -19.14 -3.46 12.19
CA MET A 1015 -18.72 -3.44 13.59
C MET A 1015 -19.05 -4.77 14.26
N TRP A 1016 -20.31 -5.19 14.16
CA TRP A 1016 -20.78 -6.45 14.70
C TRP A 1016 -20.00 -7.65 14.13
N ALA A 1017 -19.85 -7.71 12.81
CA ALA A 1017 -19.08 -8.77 12.15
C ALA A 1017 -17.58 -8.77 12.56
N TYR A 1018 -16.98 -7.60 12.76
CA TYR A 1018 -15.59 -7.45 13.21
C TYR A 1018 -15.42 -7.98 14.64
N VAL A 1019 -16.30 -7.59 15.57
CA VAL A 1019 -16.23 -8.04 16.98
C VAL A 1019 -16.39 -9.56 17.10
N ARG A 1020 -17.25 -10.17 16.28
CA ARG A 1020 -17.43 -11.62 16.25
C ARG A 1020 -16.21 -12.39 15.76
N CYS A 1021 -15.37 -11.76 14.93
CA CYS A 1021 -14.11 -12.37 14.49
C CYS A 1021 -13.04 -12.36 15.58
N LEU A 1022 -13.15 -11.50 16.60
CA LEU A 1022 -12.16 -11.41 17.67
C LEU A 1022 -12.38 -12.48 18.75
N PRO A 1023 -11.28 -13.07 19.29
CA PRO A 1023 -11.34 -13.90 20.50
C PRO A 1023 -12.00 -13.14 21.65
N ARG A 1024 -12.74 -13.84 22.52
CA ARG A 1024 -13.44 -13.25 23.69
C ARG A 1024 -12.59 -12.23 24.48
N PRO A 1025 -11.33 -12.51 24.88
CA PRO A 1025 -10.53 -11.55 25.67
C PRO A 1025 -10.09 -10.31 24.89
N GLN A 1026 -10.15 -10.33 23.56
CA GLN A 1026 -9.78 -9.20 22.71
C GLN A 1026 -10.97 -8.35 22.25
N ARG A 1027 -12.21 -8.74 22.62
CA ARG A 1027 -13.41 -8.00 22.23
C ARG A 1027 -13.46 -6.63 22.94
N PRO A 1028 -13.92 -5.57 22.25
CA PRO A 1028 -14.03 -4.25 22.85
C PRO A 1028 -15.07 -4.26 23.99
N SER A 1029 -14.80 -3.52 25.06
CA SER A 1029 -15.76 -3.31 26.14
C SER A 1029 -16.93 -2.44 25.67
N THR A 1030 -18.07 -2.53 26.38
CA THR A 1030 -19.26 -1.68 26.13
C THR A 1030 -18.88 -0.21 26.06
N ARG A 1031 -18.07 0.28 27.02
CA ARG A 1031 -17.61 1.67 27.08
C ARG A 1031 -16.85 2.08 25.82
N LEU A 1032 -15.97 1.22 25.31
CA LEU A 1032 -15.21 1.51 24.08
C LEU A 1032 -16.10 1.53 22.84
N VAL A 1033 -17.14 0.67 22.79
CA VAL A 1033 -18.13 0.68 21.71
C VAL A 1033 -18.91 2.00 21.72
N ILE A 1034 -19.41 2.44 22.88
CA ILE A 1034 -20.12 3.72 23.03
C ILE A 1034 -19.23 4.89 22.63
N GLU A 1035 -17.99 4.96 23.14
CA GLU A 1035 -17.04 6.01 22.77
C GLU A 1035 -16.76 6.02 21.25
N THR A 1036 -16.67 4.84 20.63
CA THR A 1036 -16.45 4.71 19.19
C THR A 1036 -17.64 5.23 18.39
N ILE A 1037 -18.87 4.98 18.81
CA ILE A 1037 -20.09 5.50 18.16
C ILE A 1037 -20.12 7.03 18.26
N SER A 1038 -19.97 7.58 19.47
CA SER A 1038 -19.97 9.03 19.68
C SER A 1038 -18.86 9.73 18.88
N ARG A 1039 -17.64 9.20 18.91
CA ARG A 1039 -16.51 9.73 18.13
C ARG A 1039 -16.76 9.61 16.62
N MET A 1040 -17.43 8.56 16.16
CA MET A 1040 -17.76 8.40 14.75
C MET A 1040 -18.72 9.48 14.26
N VAL A 1041 -19.73 9.85 15.04
CA VAL A 1041 -20.64 10.96 14.71
C VAL A 1041 -19.87 12.28 14.60
N ASP A 1042 -18.98 12.57 15.55
CA ASP A 1042 -18.16 13.79 15.50
C ASP A 1042 -17.24 13.82 14.29
N VAL A 1043 -16.57 12.69 13.99
CA VAL A 1043 -15.71 12.56 12.82
C VAL A 1043 -16.54 12.68 11.54
N ALA A 1044 -17.73 12.07 11.49
CA ALA A 1044 -18.63 12.16 10.36
C ALA A 1044 -19.01 13.61 10.09
N PHE A 1045 -19.56 14.32 11.07
CA PHE A 1045 -19.94 15.71 10.91
C PHE A 1045 -18.76 16.58 10.46
N ARG A 1046 -17.61 16.50 11.15
CA ARG A 1046 -16.41 17.28 10.77
C ARG A 1046 -15.89 16.95 9.37
N THR A 1047 -16.01 15.69 8.94
CA THR A 1047 -15.55 15.26 7.61
C THR A 1047 -16.49 15.75 6.51
N LEU A 1048 -17.81 15.74 6.77
CA LEU A 1048 -18.85 16.13 5.82
C LEU A 1048 -19.02 17.65 5.71
N SER A 1049 -18.93 18.39 6.82
CA SER A 1049 -19.03 19.86 6.86
C SER A 1049 -17.67 20.58 6.75
N GLY A 1050 -16.58 19.82 6.77
CA GLY A 1050 -15.22 20.34 6.91
C GLY A 1050 -14.77 21.28 5.78
N ARG A 1051 -14.02 22.32 6.15
CA ARG A 1051 -13.42 23.30 5.20
C ARG A 1051 -12.57 22.63 4.12
N LEU A 1052 -11.82 21.59 4.48
CA LEU A 1052 -10.99 20.84 3.54
C LEU A 1052 -11.80 20.22 2.39
N ARG A 1053 -13.03 19.77 2.65
CA ARG A 1053 -13.90 19.20 1.61
C ARG A 1053 -14.37 20.28 0.63
N ARG A 1054 -14.76 21.45 1.15
CA ARG A 1054 -15.15 22.62 0.35
C ARG A 1054 -13.98 23.18 -0.46
N LEU A 1055 -12.77 23.17 0.08
CA LEU A 1055 -11.56 23.56 -0.68
C LEU A 1055 -11.30 22.62 -1.88
N ARG A 1056 -11.59 21.33 -1.75
CA ARG A 1056 -11.43 20.37 -2.85
C ARG A 1056 -12.60 20.36 -3.84
N HIS A 1057 -13.79 20.69 -3.37
CA HIS A 1057 -15.02 20.72 -4.14
C HIS A 1057 -15.72 22.06 -3.88
N PRO A 1058 -15.36 23.14 -4.59
CA PRO A 1058 -15.88 24.48 -4.31
C PRO A 1058 -17.40 24.57 -4.39
N GLN A 1059 -18.02 23.81 -5.30
CA GLN A 1059 -19.47 23.75 -5.46
C GLN A 1059 -20.17 22.84 -4.42
N TYR A 1060 -19.44 22.25 -3.47
CA TYR A 1060 -20.01 21.33 -2.49
C TYR A 1060 -20.74 22.07 -1.37
N ALA A 1061 -22.02 21.74 -1.17
CA ALA A 1061 -22.83 22.21 -0.07
C ALA A 1061 -23.19 21.05 0.87
N PHE A 1062 -23.25 21.33 2.18
CA PHE A 1062 -23.71 20.36 3.18
C PHE A 1062 -24.59 21.07 4.21
N ASP A 1063 -25.88 21.17 3.89
CA ASP A 1063 -26.90 21.80 4.71
C ASP A 1063 -27.64 20.78 5.60
N ILE A 1064 -26.88 20.06 6.42
CA ILE A 1064 -27.39 19.11 7.41
C ILE A 1064 -26.80 19.46 8.78
N ARG A 1065 -27.67 19.63 9.79
CA ARG A 1065 -27.27 19.99 11.16
C ARG A 1065 -26.64 18.80 11.88
N ARG A 1066 -25.78 19.08 12.87
CA ARG A 1066 -25.13 18.03 13.69
C ARG A 1066 -26.15 17.10 14.35
N ASN A 1067 -27.27 17.64 14.85
CA ASN A 1067 -28.33 16.86 15.49
C ASN A 1067 -29.00 15.88 14.52
N GLN A 1068 -29.14 16.24 13.24
CA GLN A 1068 -29.68 15.33 12.22
C GLN A 1068 -28.72 14.17 11.91
N VAL A 1069 -27.41 14.43 11.87
CA VAL A 1069 -26.39 13.36 11.73
C VAL A 1069 -26.41 12.43 12.95
N LEU A 1070 -26.55 13.00 14.14
CA LEU A 1070 -26.65 12.26 15.39
C LEU A 1070 -27.90 11.37 15.43
N ALA A 1071 -29.07 11.92 15.08
CA ALA A 1071 -30.32 11.17 15.00
C ALA A 1071 -30.24 10.03 13.98
N ALA A 1072 -29.69 10.29 12.78
CA ALA A 1072 -29.49 9.26 11.76
C ALA A 1072 -28.57 8.14 12.24
N ALA A 1073 -27.48 8.47 12.94
CA ALA A 1073 -26.58 7.46 13.51
C ALA A 1073 -27.26 6.65 14.61
N ARG A 1074 -27.97 7.30 15.54
CA ARG A 1074 -28.67 6.64 16.66
C ARG A 1074 -29.74 5.67 16.14
N SER A 1075 -30.60 6.12 15.23
CA SER A 1075 -31.61 5.29 14.58
C SER A 1075 -31.00 4.09 13.86
N ALA A 1076 -30.00 4.32 12.99
CA ALA A 1076 -29.37 3.23 12.23
C ALA A 1076 -28.68 2.18 13.11
N PHE A 1077 -27.97 2.61 14.17
CA PHE A 1077 -27.32 1.67 15.10
C PHE A 1077 -28.36 0.92 15.93
N LEU A 1078 -29.40 1.60 16.39
CA LEU A 1078 -30.47 0.99 17.18
C LEU A 1078 -31.20 -0.10 16.40
N ASP A 1079 -31.55 0.17 15.13
CA ASP A 1079 -32.23 -0.81 14.26
C ASP A 1079 -31.42 -2.10 14.08
N VAL A 1080 -30.11 -1.98 13.88
CA VAL A 1080 -29.22 -3.13 13.69
C VAL A 1080 -28.99 -3.87 15.01
N LEU A 1081 -28.73 -3.16 16.09
CA LEU A 1081 -28.39 -3.78 17.39
C LEU A 1081 -29.62 -4.37 18.09
N ARG A 1082 -30.83 -3.83 17.87
CA ARG A 1082 -32.10 -4.42 18.36
C ARG A 1082 -32.34 -5.84 17.88
N GLN A 1083 -31.80 -6.21 16.73
CA GLN A 1083 -31.86 -7.60 16.23
C GLN A 1083 -30.76 -8.50 16.84
N LYS A 1084 -29.92 -7.98 17.74
CA LYS A 1084 -28.70 -8.57 18.30
C LYS A 1084 -28.54 -8.31 19.81
N GLN A 1085 -29.66 -8.30 20.55
CA GLN A 1085 -29.75 -7.82 21.94
C GLN A 1085 -28.80 -8.48 22.93
N THR A 1086 -28.59 -9.80 22.81
CA THR A 1086 -27.84 -10.62 23.78
C THR A 1086 -26.39 -10.17 24.03
N GLY A 1087 -25.78 -9.43 23.11
CA GLY A 1087 -24.40 -8.91 23.26
C GLY A 1087 -24.29 -7.40 23.44
N TYR A 1088 -25.39 -6.64 23.39
CA TYR A 1088 -25.37 -5.17 23.28
C TYR A 1088 -26.43 -4.47 24.13
N SER A 1089 -27.07 -5.14 25.11
CA SER A 1089 -28.14 -4.59 25.94
C SER A 1089 -27.82 -3.20 26.53
N GLN A 1090 -26.64 -3.01 27.11
CA GLN A 1090 -26.20 -1.73 27.66
C GLN A 1090 -26.04 -0.63 26.58
N VAL A 1091 -25.55 -1.00 25.39
CA VAL A 1091 -25.42 -0.05 24.27
C VAL A 1091 -26.80 0.33 23.73
N ILE A 1092 -27.72 -0.63 23.68
CA ILE A 1092 -29.11 -0.41 23.23
C ILE A 1092 -29.85 0.49 24.22
N SER A 1093 -29.73 0.23 25.52
CA SER A 1093 -30.30 1.08 26.57
C SER A 1093 -29.77 2.51 26.47
N TRP A 1094 -28.46 2.69 26.33
CA TRP A 1094 -27.85 4.00 26.09
C TRP A 1094 -28.43 4.68 24.82
N LEU A 1095 -28.54 3.96 23.70
CA LEU A 1095 -29.13 4.51 22.47
C LEU A 1095 -30.61 4.89 22.66
N GLN A 1096 -31.40 4.12 23.40
CA GLN A 1096 -32.81 4.39 23.68
C GLN A 1096 -32.99 5.64 24.54
N THR A 1097 -32.26 5.75 25.66
CA THR A 1097 -32.30 6.94 26.53
C THR A 1097 -31.99 8.20 25.73
N GLN A 1098 -30.97 8.14 24.88
CA GLN A 1098 -30.54 9.26 24.06
C GLN A 1098 -31.53 9.64 22.94
N VAL A 1099 -32.30 8.68 22.41
CA VAL A 1099 -33.37 8.96 21.43
C VAL A 1099 -34.60 9.56 22.12
N SER A 1100 -34.93 9.12 23.33
CA SER A 1100 -36.02 9.70 24.13
C SER A 1100 -35.72 11.14 24.54
N GLU A 1101 -34.47 11.46 24.91
CA GLU A 1101 -34.02 12.83 25.19
C GLU A 1101 -34.15 13.75 23.96
N ASP A 1102 -33.81 13.27 22.76
CA ASP A 1102 -33.95 14.04 21.52
C ASP A 1102 -35.42 14.32 21.18
N ALA A 1103 -36.33 13.37 21.45
CA ALA A 1103 -37.77 13.52 21.21
C ALA A 1103 -38.44 14.49 22.20
N ALA A 1104 -37.88 14.65 23.40
CA ALA A 1104 -38.36 15.55 24.44
C ALA A 1104 -37.91 17.02 24.26
N THR A 1105 -37.03 17.32 23.28
CA THR A 1105 -36.51 18.68 23.06
C THR A 1105 -37.21 19.32 21.84
N PRO A 1106 -38.13 20.29 22.00
CA PRO A 1106 -38.79 20.94 20.86
C PRO A 1106 -37.78 21.78 20.05
N PRO A 1107 -38.00 21.98 18.74
CA PRO A 1107 -37.12 22.80 17.91
C PRO A 1107 -37.17 24.25 18.40
N ALA A 1108 -36.05 24.74 18.93
CA ALA A 1108 -35.88 26.15 19.26
C ALA A 1108 -36.22 27.00 18.02
N SER A 1109 -37.16 27.93 18.22
CA SER A 1109 -37.62 28.90 17.24
C SER A 1109 -36.44 29.66 16.61
N ILE A 1110 -36.59 29.89 15.32
CA ILE A 1110 -35.68 30.64 14.47
C ILE A 1110 -35.61 32.09 15.00
N SER A 1111 -34.46 32.51 15.52
CA SER A 1111 -34.09 33.92 15.56
C SER A 1111 -32.86 34.11 14.66
N GLU A 1112 -33.10 34.77 13.54
CA GLU A 1112 -32.06 35.30 12.67
C GLU A 1112 -31.20 36.27 13.46
N THR A 1113 -29.92 35.97 13.63
CA THR A 1113 -28.91 37.00 13.79
C THR A 1113 -27.69 36.62 12.96
N ARG A 1114 -27.58 37.28 11.79
CA ARG A 1114 -26.37 37.32 10.97
C ARG A 1114 -25.19 37.79 11.83
N LYS A 1115 -24.11 37.00 11.86
CA LYS A 1115 -22.71 37.46 11.82
C LYS A 1115 -21.79 36.31 11.43
#